data_AF-A0A0F0GIL6-F1
#
_entry.id   AF-A0A0F0GIL6-F1
#
_cell.length_a   1.000
_cell.length_b   1.000
_cell.length_c   1.000
_cell.angle_alpha   90.00
_cell.angle_beta   90.00
_cell.angle_gamma   90.00
#
_symmetry.space_group_name_H-M   'P 1'
#
loop_
_entity.id
_entity.type
_entity.pdbx_description
1 polymer ?
#
loop_
_entity_poly.entity_id
_entity_poly.type
_entity_poly.pdbx_seq_one_letter_code
_entity_poly.pdbx_strand_id
1 'polypeptide(L)'
;MWPFVGRVRELRDVMPALTDPNGKGAALVGPAGVGKTRLADEVVARLEQTGFTVRRCYATVATSSIPFGALAAMLPADMRTANPLGRAVELLVAEPQPLAIVVDDAHLLDDASIGMLHHVIRHGHARVLVTSRPGERAELWQEGLLQRYPLGDLSRAESDELLERALGGPVDSRSAALLWSGSAGNPLYLRELVVSGRAVGSLRAVEGIWSWHGAIELGGRLGELVQENLGRLEPSHRLALELLAYSEPVELDLLASLVQEEALDDLETRALIRVESSGRRTVVRLGHPLYGSLLRTTCPPVRAQSHQRALAAGLEATGARRREDLMRIATWRLDGGSPISLDLLTAAAEQAWAARDVTLAERLCRAAVDAGGLDRVAYVFGQVLMHGRAPEQAEATLADVMAGPLSAEDLGRLGATRSQNLFFALGDADAAYAVLDRVDVPELPDELRDLVKITRTLQETYHHDVTEVLERTYHVAAPHMSVHMRLVRALCLVQAGRYREVGEEIDRYDTELKALSGDAPPPPDQGALQVRCFALAYGGHLAEAENLALASLDLSFDELAFVGPTSVYSVLSFCARMRGHGGQALRMAREASAKTGEKPLTFDTIALSSLATSAALGGYDDLAREALARAEKACLLYTSDVYKRQ
;
A
#
# COMPACT_ATOMS: atom_id res chain seq x y z
N MET A 1 18.24 11.12 17.89
CA MET A 1 17.62 10.03 18.69
C MET A 1 16.28 9.69 18.06
N TRP A 2 15.92 8.42 17.91
CA TRP A 2 14.63 8.04 17.34
C TRP A 2 13.50 8.31 18.36
N PRO A 3 12.37 8.92 17.98
CA PRO A 3 11.33 9.32 18.92
C PRO A 3 10.61 8.11 19.52
N PHE A 4 10.07 8.27 20.73
CA PHE A 4 9.22 7.26 21.40
C PHE A 4 7.75 7.62 21.14
N VAL A 5 7.11 6.90 20.21
CA VAL A 5 5.75 7.15 19.72
C VAL A 5 5.01 5.81 19.60
N GLY A 6 3.68 5.83 19.73
CA GLY A 6 2.83 4.64 19.53
C GLY A 6 2.93 3.57 20.62
N ARG A 7 3.54 3.88 21.78
CA ARG A 7 3.70 2.94 22.92
C ARG A 7 3.27 3.53 24.27
N VAL A 8 2.57 4.65 24.24
CA VAL A 8 2.16 5.38 25.46
C VAL A 8 1.12 4.58 26.26
N ARG A 9 0.27 3.82 25.57
CA ARG A 9 -0.74 2.98 26.21
C ARG A 9 -0.09 1.80 26.93
N GLU A 10 0.76 1.04 26.26
CA GLU A 10 1.42 -0.14 26.83
C GLU A 10 2.31 0.24 28.01
N LEU A 11 3.00 1.37 27.90
CA LEU A 11 3.74 1.97 29.00
C LEU A 11 2.84 2.26 30.20
N ARG A 12 1.68 2.91 29.99
CA ARG A 12 0.71 3.18 31.05
C ARG A 12 0.18 1.89 31.68
N ASP A 13 -0.03 0.85 30.87
CA ASP A 13 -0.61 -0.43 31.30
C ASP A 13 0.41 -1.29 32.08
N VAL A 14 1.70 -1.19 31.77
CA VAL A 14 2.80 -1.94 32.44
C VAL A 14 3.19 -1.32 33.78
N MET A 15 3.14 0.01 33.90
CA MET A 15 3.60 0.71 35.12
C MET A 15 2.91 0.21 36.42
N PRO A 16 1.58 0.03 36.49
CA PRO A 16 0.91 -0.48 37.69
C PRO A 16 1.44 -1.82 38.19
N ALA A 17 1.79 -2.75 37.29
CA ALA A 17 2.33 -4.07 37.68
C ALA A 17 3.68 -3.98 38.40
N LEU A 18 4.39 -2.86 38.25
CA LEU A 18 5.68 -2.59 38.87
C LEU A 18 5.55 -1.64 40.08
N THR A 19 4.61 -0.69 40.05
CA THR A 19 4.48 0.32 41.12
C THR A 19 3.49 -0.05 42.21
N ASP A 20 2.51 -0.92 41.95
CA ASP A 20 1.52 -1.28 42.96
C ASP A 20 2.15 -2.09 44.11
N PRO A 21 1.68 -1.90 45.36
CA PRO A 21 2.18 -2.67 46.52
C PRO A 21 2.04 -4.18 46.36
N ASN A 22 0.98 -4.63 45.65
CA ASN A 22 0.71 -6.04 45.35
C ASN A 22 1.28 -6.49 43.99
N GLY A 23 1.88 -5.57 43.23
CA GLY A 23 2.51 -5.88 41.94
C GLY A 23 3.70 -6.82 42.13
N LYS A 24 3.87 -7.77 41.21
CA LYS A 24 5.01 -8.72 41.21
C LYS A 24 5.99 -8.44 40.09
N GLY A 25 5.53 -7.80 39.02
CA GLY A 25 6.31 -7.55 37.83
C GLY A 25 5.54 -7.79 36.53
N ALA A 26 6.22 -7.53 35.42
CA ALA A 26 5.67 -7.59 34.08
C ALA A 26 6.59 -8.34 33.11
N ALA A 27 6.00 -9.01 32.14
CA ALA A 27 6.70 -9.66 31.04
C ALA A 27 6.27 -9.03 29.71
N LEU A 28 7.18 -8.30 29.06
CA LEU A 28 6.99 -7.74 27.72
C LEU A 28 7.31 -8.83 26.68
N VAL A 29 6.29 -9.38 26.05
CA VAL A 29 6.45 -10.51 25.12
C VAL A 29 6.07 -10.09 23.71
N GLY A 30 6.98 -10.25 22.75
CA GLY A 30 6.71 -9.87 21.38
C GLY A 30 7.85 -10.20 20.41
N PRO A 31 7.60 -10.11 19.09
CA PRO A 31 8.59 -10.45 18.06
C PRO A 31 9.89 -9.63 18.15
N ALA A 32 10.91 -10.05 17.40
CA ALA A 32 12.15 -9.29 17.26
C ALA A 32 11.86 -7.89 16.67
N GLY A 33 12.54 -6.87 17.17
CA GLY A 33 12.42 -5.50 16.65
C GLY A 33 11.15 -4.71 17.00
N VAL A 34 10.17 -5.33 17.66
CA VAL A 34 8.87 -4.69 18.00
C VAL A 34 8.97 -3.52 19.01
N GLY A 35 10.13 -3.36 19.65
CA GLY A 35 10.41 -2.25 20.58
C GLY A 35 10.41 -2.61 22.08
N LYS A 36 10.48 -3.90 22.44
CA LYS A 36 10.47 -4.36 23.85
C LYS A 36 11.52 -3.67 24.72
N THR A 37 12.78 -3.70 24.28
CA THR A 37 13.91 -3.04 24.97
C THR A 37 13.69 -1.54 25.12
N ARG A 38 13.17 -0.88 24.07
CA ARG A 38 12.89 0.56 24.09
C ARG A 38 11.77 0.91 25.07
N LEU A 39 10.72 0.09 25.15
CA LEU A 39 9.67 0.24 26.16
C LEU A 39 10.24 -0.01 27.57
N ALA A 40 11.10 -1.01 27.73
CA ALA A 40 11.77 -1.27 29.00
C ALA A 40 12.64 -0.07 29.45
N ASP A 41 13.38 0.57 28.53
CA ASP A 41 14.13 1.81 28.84
C ASP A 41 13.24 2.91 29.42
N GLU A 42 12.05 3.08 28.82
CA GLU A 42 11.10 4.12 29.18
C GLU A 42 10.36 3.81 30.50
N VAL A 43 10.22 2.52 30.83
CA VAL A 43 9.76 2.05 32.14
C VAL A 43 10.84 2.27 33.20
N VAL A 44 12.10 1.91 32.92
CA VAL A 44 13.24 2.14 33.83
C VAL A 44 13.34 3.61 34.21
N ALA A 45 13.33 4.51 33.22
CA ALA A 45 13.41 5.95 33.46
C ALA A 45 12.27 6.46 34.37
N ARG A 46 11.05 5.91 34.25
CA ARG A 46 9.93 6.25 35.15
C ARG A 46 10.08 5.66 36.55
N LEU A 47 10.58 4.43 36.67
CA LEU A 47 10.79 3.79 37.97
C LEU A 47 11.85 4.53 38.79
N GLU A 48 12.94 4.97 38.15
CA GLU A 48 13.96 5.78 38.82
C GLU A 48 13.38 7.12 39.31
N GLN A 49 12.49 7.74 38.52
CA GLN A 49 11.78 8.96 38.93
C GLN A 49 10.80 8.75 40.09
N THR A 50 10.26 7.54 40.26
CA THR A 50 9.39 7.18 41.39
C THR A 50 10.15 6.66 42.61
N GLY A 51 11.49 6.67 42.58
CA GLY A 51 12.35 6.33 43.72
C GLY A 51 12.76 4.86 43.81
N PHE A 52 12.55 4.06 42.75
CA PHE A 52 13.06 2.69 42.71
C PHE A 52 14.55 2.65 42.44
N THR A 53 15.25 1.75 43.13
CA THR A 53 16.58 1.30 42.70
C THR A 53 16.38 0.34 41.54
N VAL A 54 16.88 0.67 40.35
CA VAL A 54 16.78 -0.21 39.19
C VAL A 54 18.11 -0.91 38.93
N ARG A 55 18.03 -2.22 38.65
CA ARG A 55 19.17 -3.05 38.27
C ARG A 55 18.88 -3.74 36.95
N ARG A 56 19.74 -3.49 35.96
CA ARG A 56 19.52 -3.96 34.59
C ARG A 56 20.49 -5.06 34.21
N CYS A 57 19.94 -6.10 33.59
CA CYS A 57 20.63 -7.31 33.20
C CYS A 57 20.32 -7.62 31.72
N TYR A 58 21.31 -8.16 31.02
CA TYR A 58 21.16 -8.55 29.62
C TYR A 58 21.47 -10.03 29.50
N ALA A 59 20.48 -10.82 29.12
CA ALA A 59 20.70 -12.22 28.79
C ALA A 59 21.17 -12.33 27.34
N THR A 60 22.23 -13.11 27.12
CA THR A 60 22.82 -13.34 25.80
C THR A 60 23.07 -14.83 25.59
N VAL A 61 23.25 -15.25 24.34
CA VAL A 61 23.59 -16.64 24.00
C VAL A 61 24.91 -17.05 24.69
N ALA A 62 25.86 -16.13 24.84
CA ALA A 62 27.13 -16.42 25.51
C ALA A 62 26.99 -16.65 27.03
N THR A 63 25.99 -16.03 27.65
CA THR A 63 25.74 -16.15 29.10
C THR A 63 24.79 -17.28 29.47
N SER A 64 24.05 -17.86 28.51
CA SER A 64 23.01 -18.86 28.79
C SER A 64 23.55 -20.19 29.34
N SER A 65 24.83 -20.50 29.07
CA SER A 65 25.51 -21.69 29.60
C SER A 65 26.24 -21.45 30.92
N ILE A 66 26.26 -20.20 31.42
CA ILE A 66 26.97 -19.81 32.63
C ILE A 66 25.92 -19.62 33.74
N PRO A 67 25.98 -20.36 34.86
CA PRO A 67 25.07 -20.15 35.98
C PRO A 67 25.12 -18.70 36.47
N PHE A 68 23.97 -18.04 36.56
CA PHE A 68 23.83 -16.62 36.89
C PHE A 68 24.51 -15.67 35.89
N GLY A 69 24.78 -16.11 34.65
CA GLY A 69 25.60 -15.38 33.68
C GLY A 69 25.05 -13.99 33.36
N ALA A 70 23.73 -13.86 33.18
CA ALA A 70 23.08 -12.59 32.91
C ALA A 70 23.06 -11.64 34.13
N LEU A 71 23.20 -12.19 35.33
CA LEU A 71 23.14 -11.48 36.61
C LEU A 71 24.52 -11.26 37.24
N ALA A 72 25.59 -11.68 36.56
CA ALA A 72 26.96 -11.65 37.07
C ALA A 72 27.40 -10.25 37.50
N ALA A 73 26.88 -9.18 36.87
CA ALA A 73 27.19 -7.80 37.25
C ALA A 73 26.61 -7.39 38.62
N MET A 74 25.60 -8.10 39.11
CA MET A 74 24.95 -7.86 40.41
C MET A 74 25.48 -8.79 41.51
N LEU A 75 26.30 -9.77 41.14
CA LEU A 75 26.76 -10.83 42.02
C LEU A 75 28.29 -10.78 42.15
N PRO A 76 28.86 -11.07 43.32
CA PRO A 76 30.30 -11.09 43.51
C PRO A 76 30.93 -12.18 42.63
N ALA A 77 32.13 -11.89 42.11
CA ALA A 77 32.86 -12.79 41.21
C ALA A 77 33.21 -14.16 41.83
N ASP A 78 33.19 -14.29 43.17
CA ASP A 78 33.47 -15.52 43.88
C ASP A 78 32.22 -16.05 44.61
N MET A 79 31.38 -16.78 43.88
CA MET A 79 30.21 -17.49 44.42
C MET A 79 30.52 -18.96 44.78
N ARG A 80 31.72 -19.24 45.32
CA ARG A 80 32.09 -20.57 45.82
C ARG A 80 31.38 -20.89 47.13
N THR A 81 30.09 -21.24 47.06
CA THR A 81 29.27 -21.62 48.21
C THR A 81 28.46 -22.89 47.93
N ALA A 82 28.06 -23.60 48.98
CA ALA A 82 27.17 -24.77 48.86
C ALA A 82 25.73 -24.40 48.47
N ASN A 83 25.34 -23.12 48.62
CA ASN A 83 24.03 -22.59 48.23
C ASN A 83 24.18 -21.21 47.54
N PRO A 84 24.59 -21.20 46.26
CA PRO A 84 24.82 -19.96 45.51
C PRO A 84 23.53 -19.15 45.32
N LEU A 85 22.37 -19.81 45.22
CA LEU A 85 21.07 -19.16 45.13
C LEU A 85 20.73 -18.36 46.38
N GLY A 86 20.86 -18.96 47.56
CA GLY A 86 20.60 -18.27 48.84
C GLY A 86 21.49 -17.05 49.03
N ARG A 87 22.77 -17.16 48.67
CA ARG A 87 23.72 -16.04 48.74
C ARG A 87 23.37 -14.91 47.76
N ALA A 88 22.96 -15.26 46.54
CA ALA A 88 22.51 -14.28 45.56
C ALA A 88 21.28 -13.51 46.04
N VAL A 89 20.32 -14.20 46.66
CA VAL A 89 19.12 -13.58 47.24
C VAL A 89 19.47 -12.63 48.40
N GLU A 90 20.34 -13.04 49.33
CA GLU A 90 20.78 -12.18 50.45
C GLU A 90 21.33 -10.84 49.96
N LEU A 91 22.11 -10.86 48.87
CA LEU A 91 22.70 -9.67 48.27
C LEU A 91 21.65 -8.76 47.64
N LEU A 92 20.65 -9.34 46.96
CA LEU A 92 19.53 -8.58 46.38
C LEU A 92 18.64 -7.95 47.45
N VAL A 93 18.40 -8.67 48.55
CA VAL A 93 17.62 -8.14 49.68
C VAL A 93 18.33 -7.00 50.39
N ALA A 94 19.67 -6.98 50.35
CA ALA A 94 20.49 -5.91 50.91
C ALA A 94 20.53 -4.62 50.06
N GLU A 95 20.01 -4.64 48.82
CA GLU A 95 19.92 -3.46 47.97
C GLU A 95 18.87 -2.45 48.49
N PRO A 96 19.03 -1.14 48.19
CA PRO A 96 18.07 -0.12 48.62
C PRO A 96 16.68 -0.36 48.00
N GLN A 97 15.66 -0.37 48.86
CA GLN A 97 14.27 -0.60 48.47
C GLN A 97 13.54 0.73 48.19
N PRO A 98 12.56 0.74 47.25
CA PRO A 98 12.07 -0.41 46.50
C PRO A 98 12.98 -0.80 45.32
N LEU A 99 13.28 -2.10 45.16
CA LEU A 99 14.16 -2.64 44.12
C LEU A 99 13.36 -3.11 42.89
N ALA A 100 13.83 -2.78 41.69
CA ALA A 100 13.36 -3.34 40.42
C ALA A 100 14.51 -3.98 39.63
N ILE A 101 14.29 -5.21 39.16
CA ILE A 101 15.22 -5.96 38.31
C ILE A 101 14.65 -6.00 36.90
N VAL A 102 15.38 -5.46 35.94
CA VAL A 102 15.01 -5.47 34.52
C VAL A 102 15.93 -6.40 33.76
N VAL A 103 15.36 -7.41 33.11
CA VAL A 103 16.12 -8.39 32.33
C VAL A 103 15.70 -8.33 30.87
N ASP A 104 16.66 -8.00 30.01
CA ASP A 104 16.46 -8.04 28.56
C ASP A 104 16.72 -9.45 28.02
N ASP A 105 15.89 -9.87 27.06
CA ASP A 105 15.97 -11.15 26.36
C ASP A 105 15.97 -12.38 27.28
N ALA A 106 15.03 -12.42 28.23
CA ALA A 106 14.92 -13.45 29.28
C ALA A 106 14.81 -14.89 28.76
N HIS A 107 14.48 -15.09 27.48
CA HIS A 107 14.55 -16.39 26.81
C HIS A 107 15.96 -16.99 26.80
N LEU A 108 16.99 -16.15 26.90
CA LEU A 108 18.41 -16.54 26.95
C LEU A 108 18.95 -16.73 28.37
N LEU A 109 18.10 -16.66 29.40
CA LEU A 109 18.53 -16.92 30.77
C LEU A 109 18.88 -18.39 31.01
N ASP A 110 19.89 -18.60 31.85
CA ASP A 110 20.20 -19.90 32.43
C ASP A 110 19.18 -20.25 33.53
N ASP A 111 19.05 -21.55 33.81
CA ASP A 111 18.05 -22.05 34.75
C ASP A 111 18.31 -21.58 36.20
N ALA A 112 19.56 -21.28 36.57
CA ALA A 112 19.90 -20.75 37.89
C ALA A 112 19.42 -19.31 38.06
N SER A 113 19.62 -18.47 37.03
CA SER A 113 19.05 -17.11 36.97
C SER A 113 17.52 -17.11 37.06
N ILE A 114 16.85 -18.05 36.36
CA ILE A 114 15.40 -18.20 36.41
C ILE A 114 14.95 -18.57 37.84
N GLY A 115 15.60 -19.54 38.46
CA GLY A 115 15.32 -19.93 39.85
C GLY A 115 15.47 -18.77 40.84
N MET A 116 16.44 -17.87 40.61
CA MET A 116 16.64 -16.66 41.41
C MET A 116 15.51 -15.65 41.22
N LEU A 117 15.12 -15.37 39.98
CA LEU A 117 13.98 -14.49 39.71
C LEU A 117 12.70 -15.04 40.34
N HIS A 118 12.45 -16.35 40.23
CA HIS A 118 11.32 -17.00 40.89
C HIS A 118 11.30 -16.76 42.39
N HIS A 119 12.44 -16.91 43.06
CA HIS A 119 12.55 -16.69 44.50
C HIS A 119 12.25 -15.23 44.87
N VAL A 120 12.89 -14.27 44.20
CA VAL A 120 12.74 -12.84 44.47
C VAL A 120 11.30 -12.36 44.22
N ILE A 121 10.65 -12.86 43.17
CA ILE A 121 9.26 -12.53 42.85
C ILE A 121 8.30 -13.12 43.90
N ARG A 122 8.44 -14.41 44.26
CA ARG A 122 7.54 -15.08 45.21
C ARG A 122 7.59 -14.47 46.61
N HIS A 123 8.77 -14.07 47.05
CA HIS A 123 8.98 -13.49 48.38
C HIS A 123 8.85 -11.95 48.40
N GLY A 124 8.58 -11.32 47.26
CA GLY A 124 8.33 -9.87 47.15
C GLY A 124 9.56 -9.00 47.39
N HIS A 125 10.76 -9.54 47.17
CA HIS A 125 12.04 -8.84 47.42
C HIS A 125 12.41 -7.83 46.32
N ALA A 126 11.86 -7.97 45.11
CA ALA A 126 11.98 -7.01 44.02
C ALA A 126 10.79 -7.08 43.08
N ARG A 127 10.61 -6.02 42.29
CA ARG A 127 9.74 -6.01 41.11
C ARG A 127 10.55 -6.46 39.89
N VAL A 128 10.00 -7.34 39.07
CA VAL A 128 10.75 -7.87 37.92
C VAL A 128 10.10 -7.45 36.60
N LEU A 129 10.88 -6.87 35.69
CA LEU A 129 10.50 -6.62 34.31
C LEU A 129 11.35 -7.49 33.41
N VAL A 130 10.73 -8.34 32.60
CA VAL A 130 11.44 -9.16 31.59
C VAL A 130 10.99 -8.80 30.19
N THR A 131 11.90 -8.84 29.22
CA THR A 131 11.54 -8.89 27.80
C THR A 131 11.77 -10.31 27.27
N SER A 132 10.87 -10.82 26.42
CA SER A 132 11.04 -12.15 25.81
C SER A 132 10.40 -12.25 24.42
N ARG A 133 10.82 -13.26 23.65
CA ARG A 133 10.17 -13.65 22.39
C ARG A 133 8.90 -14.47 22.68
N PRO A 134 7.93 -14.51 21.76
CA PRO A 134 6.74 -15.36 21.93
C PRO A 134 7.14 -16.84 21.98
N GLY A 135 6.45 -17.63 22.82
CA GLY A 135 6.63 -19.08 22.90
C GLY A 135 7.85 -19.57 23.70
N GLU A 136 8.86 -18.74 23.90
CA GLU A 136 10.08 -19.10 24.63
C GLU A 136 9.97 -18.80 26.13
N ARG A 137 10.44 -19.72 27.00
CA ARG A 137 10.46 -19.60 28.48
C ARG A 137 9.11 -19.19 29.11
N ALA A 138 8.04 -19.85 28.67
CA ALA A 138 6.66 -19.56 29.12
C ALA A 138 6.42 -19.77 30.63
N GLU A 139 7.25 -20.57 31.29
CA GLU A 139 7.25 -20.85 32.73
C GLU A 139 7.28 -19.58 33.61
N LEU A 140 7.95 -18.51 33.18
CA LEU A 140 8.07 -17.24 33.92
C LEU A 140 6.72 -16.50 34.10
N TRP A 141 5.74 -16.74 33.24
CA TRP A 141 4.42 -16.05 33.30
C TRP A 141 3.22 -16.99 33.33
N GLN A 142 3.35 -18.26 32.91
CA GLN A 142 2.28 -19.24 33.05
C GLN A 142 1.97 -19.59 34.51
N GLU A 143 2.95 -19.48 35.41
CA GLU A 143 2.74 -19.68 36.86
C GLU A 143 2.11 -18.48 37.58
N GLY A 144 1.70 -17.42 36.87
CA GLY A 144 1.12 -16.21 37.47
C GLY A 144 2.13 -15.38 38.27
N LEU A 145 3.43 -15.58 38.05
CA LEU A 145 4.51 -14.83 38.69
C LEU A 145 4.64 -13.42 38.13
N LEU A 146 4.51 -13.27 36.81
CA LEU A 146 4.55 -11.99 36.09
C LEU A 146 3.30 -11.80 35.26
N GLN A 147 2.81 -10.56 35.19
CA GLN A 147 1.73 -10.21 34.29
C GLN A 147 2.26 -10.07 32.86
N ARG A 148 1.67 -10.80 31.91
CA ARG A 148 2.10 -10.79 30.50
C ARG A 148 1.48 -9.62 29.74
N TYR A 149 2.33 -8.86 29.06
CA TYR A 149 1.94 -7.77 28.17
C TYR A 149 2.45 -8.09 26.76
N PRO A 150 1.57 -8.57 25.86
CA PRO A 150 1.95 -8.84 24.48
C PRO A 150 2.19 -7.51 23.73
N LEU A 151 3.29 -7.44 22.99
CA LEU A 151 3.63 -6.33 22.11
C LEU A 151 3.54 -6.81 20.67
N GLY A 152 2.56 -6.28 19.94
CA GLY A 152 2.44 -6.44 18.48
C GLY A 152 3.13 -5.30 17.74
N ASP A 153 3.22 -5.39 16.42
CA ASP A 153 3.70 -4.31 15.55
C ASP A 153 2.89 -3.02 15.78
N LEU A 154 3.47 -1.85 15.46
CA LEU A 154 2.72 -0.59 15.48
C LEU A 154 1.56 -0.67 14.50
N SER A 155 0.53 0.15 14.67
CA SER A 155 -0.53 0.39 13.68
C SER A 155 -0.09 1.40 12.61
N ARG A 156 -0.85 1.50 11.50
CA ARG A 156 -0.52 2.42 10.39
C ARG A 156 -0.41 3.86 10.89
N ALA A 157 -1.36 4.31 11.69
CA ALA A 157 -1.36 5.65 12.26
C ALA A 157 -0.16 5.91 13.18
N GLU A 158 0.22 4.93 14.01
CA GLU A 158 1.37 5.04 14.91
C GLU A 158 2.70 5.07 14.15
N SER A 159 2.81 4.30 13.06
CA SER A 159 3.99 4.36 12.18
C SER A 159 4.07 5.66 11.40
N ASP A 160 2.96 6.18 10.90
CA ASP A 160 2.93 7.49 10.23
C ASP A 160 3.36 8.59 11.21
N GLU A 161 2.85 8.57 12.46
CA GLU A 161 3.30 9.51 13.50
C GLU A 161 4.80 9.35 13.81
N LEU A 162 5.27 8.10 13.95
CA LEU A 162 6.68 7.83 14.21
C LEU A 162 7.58 8.32 13.06
N LEU A 163 7.15 8.13 11.81
CA LEU A 163 7.84 8.60 10.61
C LEU A 163 7.95 10.12 10.59
N GLU A 164 6.83 10.83 10.73
CA GLU A 164 6.82 12.30 10.67
C GLU A 164 7.67 12.91 11.80
N ARG A 165 7.59 12.36 13.02
CA ARG A 165 8.40 12.80 14.15
C ARG A 165 9.89 12.51 13.94
N ALA A 166 10.24 11.37 13.35
CA ALA A 166 11.63 11.00 13.12
C ALA A 166 12.27 11.82 11.98
N LEU A 167 11.48 12.21 10.99
CA LEU A 167 11.91 12.98 9.83
C LEU A 167 11.79 14.50 10.05
N GLY A 168 11.05 14.94 11.07
CA GLY A 168 10.87 16.35 11.40
C GLY A 168 9.97 17.09 10.42
N GLY A 169 9.07 16.38 9.74
CA GLY A 169 8.20 16.94 8.72
C GLY A 169 7.26 15.89 8.12
N PRO A 170 6.26 16.32 7.34
CA PRO A 170 5.30 15.42 6.72
C PRO A 170 5.95 14.49 5.69
N VAL A 171 5.38 13.31 5.53
CA VAL A 171 5.75 12.31 4.51
C VAL A 171 4.61 12.19 3.51
N ASP A 172 4.90 12.06 2.22
CA ASP A 172 3.86 11.77 1.23
C ASP A 172 3.25 10.37 1.46
N SER A 173 1.98 10.21 1.10
CA SER A 173 1.12 9.07 1.38
C SER A 173 1.65 7.79 0.71
N ARG A 174 2.16 7.88 -0.51
CA ARG A 174 2.77 6.76 -1.22
C ARG A 174 4.03 6.27 -0.51
N SER A 175 4.88 7.19 -0.05
CA SER A 175 6.11 6.89 0.67
C SER A 175 5.83 6.34 2.06
N ALA A 176 4.85 6.92 2.77
CA ALA A 176 4.37 6.39 4.04
C ALA A 176 3.81 4.96 3.88
N ALA A 177 3.00 4.72 2.85
CA ALA A 177 2.47 3.39 2.54
C ALA A 177 3.58 2.39 2.17
N LEU A 178 4.59 2.83 1.41
CA LEU A 178 5.75 2.01 1.05
C LEU A 178 6.60 1.64 2.28
N LEU A 179 6.89 2.61 3.15
CA LEU A 179 7.68 2.40 4.37
C LEU A 179 6.91 1.54 5.38
N TRP A 180 5.61 1.76 5.50
CA TRP A 180 4.73 0.92 6.31
C TRP A 180 4.63 -0.50 5.77
N SER A 181 4.39 -0.70 4.48
CA SER A 181 4.30 -2.03 3.88
C SER A 181 5.64 -2.78 3.94
N GLY A 182 6.75 -2.08 3.72
CA GLY A 182 8.09 -2.64 3.87
C GLY A 182 8.44 -3.00 5.32
N SER A 183 7.96 -2.25 6.31
CA SER A 183 8.22 -2.54 7.72
C SER A 183 7.17 -3.43 8.39
N ALA A 184 5.99 -3.60 7.78
CA ALA A 184 4.80 -4.19 8.39
C ALA A 184 4.49 -3.67 9.81
N GLY A 185 4.82 -2.40 10.08
CA GLY A 185 4.67 -1.77 11.41
C GLY A 185 5.73 -2.12 12.43
N ASN A 186 6.74 -2.91 12.06
CA ASN A 186 7.86 -3.21 12.93
C ASN A 186 8.79 -1.97 13.07
N PRO A 187 8.95 -1.38 14.27
CA PRO A 187 9.72 -0.15 14.46
C PRO A 187 11.19 -0.25 14.06
N LEU A 188 11.80 -1.44 14.23
CA LEU A 188 13.20 -1.66 13.87
C LEU A 188 13.40 -1.60 12.35
N TYR A 189 12.56 -2.30 11.59
CA TYR A 189 12.62 -2.25 10.13
C TYR A 189 12.27 -0.86 9.60
N LEU A 190 11.25 -0.20 10.16
CA LEU A 190 10.88 1.16 9.77
C LEU A 190 12.03 2.15 9.97
N ARG A 191 12.71 2.09 11.12
CA ARG A 191 13.89 2.90 11.39
C ARG A 191 15.00 2.63 10.39
N GLU A 192 15.33 1.36 10.12
CA GLU A 192 16.42 1.04 9.20
C GLU A 192 16.10 1.36 7.75
N LEU A 193 14.84 1.25 7.32
CA LEU A 193 14.39 1.74 6.00
C LEU A 193 14.62 3.26 5.87
N VAL A 194 14.26 4.03 6.89
CA VAL A 194 14.48 5.48 6.89
C VAL A 194 15.96 5.83 6.91
N VAL A 195 16.75 5.17 7.75
CA VAL A 195 18.20 5.41 7.84
C VAL A 195 18.89 5.08 6.52
N SER A 196 18.60 3.91 5.94
CA SER A 196 19.14 3.47 4.65
C SER A 196 18.71 4.40 3.51
N GLY A 197 17.41 4.70 3.42
CA GLY A 197 16.87 5.59 2.39
C GLY A 197 17.46 6.98 2.43
N ARG A 198 17.73 7.54 3.62
CA ARG A 198 18.43 8.83 3.76
C ARG A 198 19.89 8.76 3.37
N ALA A 199 20.58 7.67 3.69
CA ALA A 199 21.99 7.49 3.37
C ALA A 199 22.23 7.38 1.86
N VAL A 200 21.34 6.69 1.14
CA VAL A 200 21.42 6.49 -0.33
C VAL A 200 20.77 7.64 -1.11
N GLY A 201 19.98 8.49 -0.44
CA GLY A 201 19.27 9.62 -1.05
C GLY A 201 17.92 9.26 -1.67
N SER A 202 17.50 7.99 -1.58
CA SER A 202 16.17 7.54 -1.99
C SER A 202 15.06 8.22 -1.18
N LEU A 203 15.30 8.51 0.11
CA LEU A 203 14.39 9.28 0.96
C LEU A 203 14.93 10.68 1.19
N ARG A 204 14.27 11.68 0.59
CA ARG A 204 14.69 13.08 0.64
C ARG A 204 13.50 14.03 0.75
N ALA A 205 13.74 15.20 1.37
CA ALA A 205 12.76 16.26 1.45
C ALA A 205 12.76 17.10 0.15
N VAL A 206 11.59 17.32 -0.43
CA VAL A 206 11.37 18.19 -1.59
C VAL A 206 10.31 19.22 -1.18
N GLU A 207 10.67 20.50 -1.09
CA GLU A 207 9.81 21.59 -0.54
C GLU A 207 9.13 21.21 0.79
N GLY A 208 9.92 20.74 1.77
CA GLY A 208 9.43 20.45 3.12
C GLY A 208 8.59 19.18 3.30
N ILE A 209 8.39 18.37 2.25
CA ILE A 209 7.73 17.05 2.34
C ILE A 209 8.72 15.95 1.99
N TRP A 210 8.76 14.89 2.80
CA TRP A 210 9.62 13.74 2.59
C TRP A 210 9.02 12.75 1.59
N SER A 211 9.84 12.35 0.62
CA SER A 211 9.44 11.44 -0.46
C SER A 211 10.48 10.39 -0.78
N TRP A 212 10.02 9.15 -0.95
CA TRP A 212 10.80 8.01 -1.41
C TRP A 212 10.85 7.95 -2.94
N HIS A 213 12.04 7.73 -3.47
CA HIS A 213 12.34 7.64 -4.89
C HIS A 213 13.09 6.33 -5.18
N GLY A 214 12.62 5.59 -6.19
CA GLY A 214 13.18 4.29 -6.57
C GLY A 214 12.67 3.13 -5.72
N ALA A 215 13.26 1.95 -5.95
CA ALA A 215 12.94 0.75 -5.19
C ALA A 215 13.60 0.75 -3.81
N ILE A 216 13.09 -0.06 -2.89
CA ILE A 216 13.79 -0.36 -1.64
C ILE A 216 14.91 -1.34 -1.95
N GLU A 217 16.15 -0.92 -1.76
CA GLU A 217 17.32 -1.79 -1.87
C GLU A 217 17.63 -2.43 -0.52
N LEU A 218 17.67 -3.75 -0.49
CA LEU A 218 18.08 -4.53 0.69
C LEU A 218 19.61 -4.68 0.74
N GLY A 219 20.29 -3.56 1.01
CA GLY A 219 21.74 -3.51 1.21
C GLY A 219 22.14 -3.18 2.65
N GLY A 220 23.40 -3.47 2.97
CA GLY A 220 24.02 -3.13 4.25
C GLY A 220 23.26 -3.67 5.46
N ARG A 221 23.09 -2.81 6.48
CA ARG A 221 22.53 -3.19 7.79
C ARG A 221 21.11 -3.75 7.74
N LEU A 222 20.26 -3.27 6.83
CA LEU A 222 18.90 -3.78 6.68
C LEU A 222 18.92 -5.22 6.15
N GLY A 223 19.78 -5.51 5.16
CA GLY A 223 19.97 -6.86 4.64
C GLY A 223 20.52 -7.82 5.69
N GLU A 224 21.53 -7.39 6.45
CA GLU A 224 22.12 -8.16 7.56
C GLU A 224 21.07 -8.51 8.62
N LEU A 225 20.27 -7.53 9.05
CA LEU A 225 19.24 -7.71 10.07
C LEU A 225 18.13 -8.67 9.63
N VAL A 226 17.71 -8.58 8.36
CA VAL A 226 16.72 -9.52 7.80
C VAL A 226 17.31 -10.94 7.67
N GLN A 227 18.58 -11.07 7.28
CA GLN A 227 19.29 -12.36 7.25
C GLN A 227 19.44 -12.98 8.65
N GLU A 228 19.81 -12.19 9.65
CA GLU A 228 19.90 -12.63 11.04
C GLU A 228 18.55 -13.14 11.57
N ASN A 229 17.46 -12.47 11.22
CA ASN A 229 16.10 -12.88 11.61
C ASN A 229 15.61 -14.14 10.88
N LEU A 230 15.95 -14.34 9.60
CA LEU A 230 15.69 -15.60 8.90
C LEU A 230 16.47 -16.76 9.53
N GLY A 231 17.69 -16.47 10.01
CA GLY A 231 18.60 -17.45 10.58
C GLY A 231 19.04 -18.49 9.57
N ARG A 232 19.53 -19.63 10.07
CA ARG A 232 19.93 -20.75 9.20
C ARG A 232 18.68 -21.44 8.64
N LEU A 233 18.63 -21.57 7.31
CA LEU A 233 17.57 -22.26 6.59
C LEU A 233 18.08 -23.58 6.03
N GLU A 234 17.31 -24.64 6.24
CA GLU A 234 17.51 -25.91 5.55
C GLU A 234 17.06 -25.80 4.08
N PRO A 235 17.50 -26.70 3.19
CA PRO A 235 17.12 -26.64 1.78
C PRO A 235 15.60 -26.65 1.53
N SER A 236 14.84 -27.44 2.30
CA SER A 236 13.37 -27.51 2.25
C SER A 236 12.72 -26.20 2.70
N HIS A 237 13.14 -25.67 3.85
CA HIS A 237 12.71 -24.37 4.37
C HIS A 237 12.98 -23.24 3.37
N ARG A 238 14.18 -23.24 2.77
CA ARG A 238 14.55 -22.24 1.77
C ARG A 238 13.70 -22.33 0.51
N LEU A 239 13.43 -23.54 0.03
CA LEU A 239 12.55 -23.76 -1.13
C LEU A 239 11.15 -23.19 -0.88
N ALA A 240 10.53 -23.52 0.26
CA ALA A 240 9.19 -23.04 0.62
C ALA A 240 9.13 -21.51 0.71
N LEU A 241 10.10 -20.89 1.39
CA LEU A 241 10.18 -19.43 1.52
C LEU A 241 10.46 -18.75 0.17
N GLU A 242 11.31 -19.34 -0.69
CA GLU A 242 11.56 -18.79 -2.04
C GLU A 242 10.33 -18.90 -2.93
N LEU A 243 9.58 -20.01 -2.91
CA LEU A 243 8.30 -20.14 -3.63
C LEU A 243 7.29 -19.10 -3.15
N LEU A 244 7.16 -18.92 -1.83
CA LEU A 244 6.31 -17.87 -1.24
C LEU A 244 6.73 -16.47 -1.67
N ALA A 245 8.04 -16.19 -1.75
CA ALA A 245 8.55 -14.89 -2.19
C ALA A 245 8.11 -14.51 -3.62
N TYR A 246 7.72 -15.46 -4.47
CA TYR A 246 7.19 -15.17 -5.81
C TYR A 246 5.68 -15.39 -5.93
N SER A 247 5.00 -15.86 -4.89
CA SER A 247 3.60 -16.30 -4.99
C SER A 247 2.66 -15.80 -3.89
N GLU A 248 3.17 -15.20 -2.82
CA GLU A 248 2.35 -14.76 -1.70
C GLU A 248 1.33 -13.67 -2.09
N PRO A 249 0.07 -13.76 -1.59
CA PRO A 249 -0.50 -14.89 -0.87
C PRO A 249 -0.74 -16.10 -1.81
N VAL A 250 -0.44 -17.31 -1.34
CA VAL A 250 -0.65 -18.55 -2.09
C VAL A 250 -1.54 -19.52 -1.32
N GLU A 251 -2.39 -20.27 -2.02
CA GLU A 251 -3.20 -21.32 -1.41
C GLU A 251 -2.32 -22.39 -0.73
N LEU A 252 -2.67 -22.79 0.50
CA LEU A 252 -1.93 -23.80 1.25
C LEU A 252 -1.82 -25.11 0.46
N ASP A 253 -2.91 -25.57 -0.16
CA ASP A 253 -2.93 -26.79 -0.97
C ASP A 253 -1.96 -26.73 -2.16
N LEU A 254 -1.84 -25.56 -2.81
CA LEU A 254 -0.90 -25.36 -3.92
C LEU A 254 0.54 -25.40 -3.41
N LEU A 255 0.84 -24.73 -2.30
CA LEU A 255 2.18 -24.77 -1.72
C LEU A 255 2.56 -26.17 -1.24
N ALA A 256 1.67 -26.86 -0.52
CA ALA A 256 1.86 -28.23 -0.03
C ALA A 256 2.00 -29.26 -1.16
N SER A 257 1.53 -28.96 -2.37
CA SER A 257 1.80 -29.80 -3.56
C SER A 257 3.24 -29.68 -4.08
N LEU A 258 3.96 -28.62 -3.69
CA LEU A 258 5.32 -28.31 -4.16
C LEU A 258 6.40 -28.52 -3.08
N VAL A 259 6.02 -28.54 -1.79
CA VAL A 259 6.94 -28.70 -0.66
C VAL A 259 6.40 -29.68 0.38
N GLN A 260 7.30 -30.22 1.22
CA GLN A 260 6.95 -31.13 2.31
C GLN A 260 6.15 -30.41 3.41
N GLU A 261 5.14 -31.08 3.97
CA GLU A 261 4.25 -30.54 5.00
C GLU A 261 5.01 -30.23 6.29
N GLU A 262 5.98 -31.08 6.67
CA GLU A 262 6.82 -30.88 7.86
C GLU A 262 7.62 -29.56 7.79
N ALA A 263 8.04 -29.18 6.59
CA ALA A 263 8.75 -27.92 6.40
C ALA A 263 7.83 -26.69 6.55
N LEU A 264 6.54 -26.83 6.24
CA LEU A 264 5.56 -25.76 6.45
C LEU A 264 5.24 -25.61 7.94
N ASP A 265 5.03 -26.72 8.65
CA ASP A 265 4.78 -26.73 10.10
C ASP A 265 5.94 -26.11 10.90
N ASP A 266 7.18 -26.46 10.53
CA ASP A 266 8.39 -25.89 11.16
C ASP A 266 8.54 -24.38 10.88
N LEU A 267 8.23 -23.95 9.64
CA LEU A 267 8.27 -22.53 9.27
C LEU A 267 7.17 -21.72 9.98
N GLU A 268 5.97 -22.28 10.15
CA GLU A 268 4.87 -21.63 10.87
C GLU A 268 5.19 -21.53 12.36
N THR A 269 5.72 -22.60 12.97
CA THR A 269 6.17 -22.62 14.36
C THR A 269 7.24 -21.56 14.62
N ARG A 270 8.13 -21.33 13.66
CA ARG A 270 9.16 -20.28 13.70
C ARG A 270 8.65 -18.88 13.32
N ALA A 271 7.36 -18.73 13.01
CA ALA A 271 6.73 -17.50 12.52
C ALA A 271 7.40 -16.91 11.27
N LEU A 272 8.04 -17.76 10.44
CA LEU A 272 8.64 -17.37 9.16
C LEU A 272 7.61 -17.40 8.02
N ILE A 273 6.50 -18.11 8.22
CA ILE A 273 5.29 -18.03 7.42
C ILE A 273 4.08 -17.77 8.32
N ARG A 274 2.99 -17.30 7.74
CA ARG A 274 1.69 -17.14 8.39
C ARG A 274 0.63 -17.83 7.56
N VAL A 275 -0.20 -18.62 8.22
CA VAL A 275 -1.35 -19.29 7.63
C VAL A 275 -2.60 -18.49 8.01
N GLU A 276 -3.31 -17.98 7.01
CA GLU A 276 -4.44 -17.08 7.19
C GLU A 276 -5.70 -17.66 6.53
N SER A 277 -6.84 -17.55 7.22
CA SER A 277 -8.14 -17.87 6.64
C SER A 277 -8.62 -16.70 5.77
N SER A 278 -8.71 -16.92 4.46
CA SER A 278 -9.26 -15.99 3.48
C SER A 278 -10.63 -16.51 3.01
N GLY A 279 -11.69 -16.10 3.73
CA GLY A 279 -13.06 -16.57 3.49
C GLY A 279 -13.20 -18.07 3.72
N ARG A 280 -13.41 -18.84 2.64
CA ARG A 280 -13.50 -20.32 2.68
C ARG A 280 -12.15 -21.03 2.43
N ARG A 281 -11.04 -20.30 2.30
CA ARG A 281 -9.73 -20.87 1.94
C ARG A 281 -8.67 -20.55 2.97
N THR A 282 -7.61 -21.34 2.93
CA THR A 282 -6.40 -21.14 3.70
C THR A 282 -5.30 -20.67 2.76
N VAL A 283 -4.72 -19.50 3.04
CA VAL A 283 -3.60 -18.94 2.28
C VAL A 283 -2.38 -18.80 3.17
N VAL A 284 -1.21 -18.87 2.54
CA VAL A 284 0.08 -18.77 3.20
C VAL A 284 0.78 -17.50 2.73
N ARG A 285 1.37 -16.78 3.68
CA ARG A 285 2.20 -15.58 3.46
C ARG A 285 3.54 -15.75 4.16
N LEU A 286 4.54 -14.98 3.75
CA LEU A 286 5.75 -14.84 4.53
C LEU A 286 5.44 -14.13 5.86
N GLY A 287 6.18 -14.49 6.90
CA GLY A 287 6.05 -13.89 8.22
C GLY A 287 6.41 -12.41 8.25
N HIS A 288 7.16 -11.93 7.23
CA HIS A 288 7.49 -10.53 7.05
C HIS A 288 7.75 -10.18 5.56
N PRO A 289 7.26 -9.04 5.04
CA PRO A 289 7.43 -8.63 3.63
C PRO A 289 8.89 -8.50 3.15
N LEU A 290 9.80 -8.11 4.06
CA LEU A 290 11.23 -8.03 3.73
C LEU A 290 11.88 -9.39 3.49
N TYR A 291 11.32 -10.49 4.01
CA TYR A 291 11.81 -11.83 3.69
C TYR A 291 11.65 -12.10 2.19
N GLY A 292 10.48 -11.78 1.63
CA GLY A 292 10.23 -11.95 0.19
C GLY A 292 11.20 -11.12 -0.65
N SER A 293 11.39 -9.86 -0.27
CA SER A 293 12.31 -8.95 -0.96
C SER A 293 13.77 -9.47 -0.94
N LEU A 294 14.24 -9.98 0.20
CA LEU A 294 15.59 -10.53 0.36
C LEU A 294 15.77 -11.82 -0.44
N LEU A 295 14.79 -12.72 -0.37
CA LEU A 295 14.80 -14.00 -1.07
C LEU A 295 14.78 -13.79 -2.58
N ARG A 296 13.97 -12.86 -3.11
CA ARG A 296 13.99 -12.50 -4.53
C ARG A 296 15.35 -11.95 -4.96
N THR A 297 15.94 -11.05 -4.17
CA THR A 297 17.24 -10.43 -4.48
C THR A 297 18.40 -11.41 -4.46
N THR A 298 18.36 -12.40 -3.56
CA THR A 298 19.46 -13.38 -3.37
C THR A 298 19.24 -14.71 -4.11
N CYS A 299 18.09 -14.92 -4.74
CA CYS A 299 17.80 -16.12 -5.50
C CYS A 299 18.46 -16.07 -6.88
N PRO A 300 19.28 -17.08 -7.26
CA PRO A 300 19.84 -17.14 -8.60
C PRO A 300 18.75 -17.17 -9.69
N PRO A 301 18.93 -16.48 -10.83
CA PRO A 301 17.92 -16.35 -11.87
C PRO A 301 17.36 -17.69 -12.37
N VAL A 302 18.22 -18.70 -12.56
CA VAL A 302 17.80 -20.04 -13.01
C VAL A 302 16.83 -20.70 -12.01
N ARG A 303 17.08 -20.50 -10.72
CA ARG A 303 16.22 -21.05 -9.66
C ARG A 303 14.92 -20.28 -9.54
N ALA A 304 14.96 -18.95 -9.66
CA ALA A 304 13.77 -18.11 -9.72
C ALA A 304 12.84 -18.53 -10.88
N GLN A 305 13.39 -18.74 -12.08
CA GLN A 305 12.64 -19.24 -13.23
C GLN A 305 12.03 -20.62 -12.96
N SER A 306 12.79 -21.54 -12.34
CA SER A 306 12.28 -22.86 -11.96
C SER A 306 11.09 -22.77 -11.00
N HIS A 307 11.16 -21.88 -10.01
CA HIS A 307 10.08 -21.65 -9.05
C HIS A 307 8.82 -21.14 -9.73
N GLN A 308 8.96 -20.15 -10.62
CA GLN A 308 7.82 -19.58 -11.36
C GLN A 308 7.19 -20.59 -12.31
N ARG A 309 7.99 -21.45 -12.98
CA ARG A 309 7.46 -22.58 -13.77
C ARG A 309 6.65 -23.55 -12.93
N ALA A 310 7.15 -23.91 -11.74
CA ALA A 310 6.48 -24.83 -10.83
C ALA A 310 5.16 -24.24 -10.31
N LEU A 311 5.14 -22.95 -9.96
CA LEU A 311 3.95 -22.23 -9.52
C LEU A 311 2.88 -22.17 -10.62
N ALA A 312 3.27 -21.84 -11.85
CA ALA A 312 2.35 -21.83 -12.99
C ALA A 312 1.73 -23.22 -13.25
N ALA A 313 2.57 -24.26 -13.32
CA ALA A 313 2.09 -25.63 -13.56
C ALA A 313 1.19 -26.15 -12.43
N GLY A 314 1.56 -25.86 -11.17
CA GLY A 314 0.76 -26.24 -10.01
C GLY A 314 -0.61 -25.56 -10.00
N LEU A 315 -0.67 -24.26 -10.29
CA LEU A 315 -1.95 -23.53 -10.32
C LEU A 315 -2.84 -23.97 -11.49
N GLU A 316 -2.26 -24.21 -12.68
CA GLU A 316 -2.97 -24.77 -13.82
C GLU A 316 -3.58 -26.16 -13.51
N ALA A 317 -2.87 -27.01 -12.77
CA ALA A 317 -3.35 -28.34 -12.38
C ALA A 317 -4.60 -28.31 -11.48
N THR A 318 -4.84 -27.20 -10.77
CA THR A 318 -6.07 -26.99 -9.99
C THR A 318 -7.29 -26.59 -10.85
N GLY A 319 -7.04 -26.27 -12.13
CA GLY A 319 -8.03 -25.80 -13.10
C GLY A 319 -8.24 -24.28 -13.12
N ALA A 320 -7.35 -23.49 -12.50
CA ALA A 320 -7.32 -22.02 -12.59
C ALA A 320 -8.71 -21.36 -12.46
N ARG A 321 -9.45 -21.73 -11.42
CA ARG A 321 -10.89 -21.42 -11.30
C ARG A 321 -11.17 -19.97 -10.92
N ARG A 322 -10.18 -19.21 -10.45
CA ARG A 322 -10.37 -17.80 -10.07
C ARG A 322 -10.09 -16.88 -11.24
N ARG A 323 -10.77 -15.73 -11.23
CA ARG A 323 -10.49 -14.63 -12.18
C ARG A 323 -9.01 -14.27 -12.16
N GLU A 324 -8.42 -14.07 -10.99
CA GLU A 324 -7.01 -13.66 -10.82
C GLU A 324 -5.98 -14.73 -11.21
N ASP A 325 -6.37 -16.00 -11.36
CA ASP A 325 -5.43 -17.08 -11.65
C ASP A 325 -4.78 -16.90 -13.02
N LEU A 326 -5.50 -16.35 -14.01
CA LEU A 326 -4.95 -16.11 -15.35
C LEU A 326 -3.81 -15.08 -15.31
N MET A 327 -3.98 -13.98 -14.56
CA MET A 327 -2.91 -12.99 -14.37
C MET A 327 -1.68 -13.62 -13.71
N ARG A 328 -1.87 -14.43 -12.66
CA ARG A 328 -0.77 -15.10 -11.94
C ARG A 328 -0.05 -16.09 -12.85
N ILE A 329 -0.78 -16.93 -13.58
CA ILE A 329 -0.21 -17.92 -14.51
C ILE A 329 0.55 -17.20 -15.62
N ALA A 330 -0.03 -16.18 -16.26
CA ALA A 330 0.64 -15.44 -17.32
C ALA A 330 1.93 -14.78 -16.83
N THR A 331 1.90 -14.16 -15.64
CA THR A 331 3.06 -13.52 -15.00
C THR A 331 4.18 -14.55 -14.74
N TRP A 332 3.85 -15.67 -14.09
CA TRP A 332 4.83 -16.70 -13.77
C TRP A 332 5.36 -17.43 -15.00
N ARG A 333 4.53 -17.66 -16.02
CA ARG A 333 4.99 -18.23 -17.30
C ARG A 333 5.97 -17.29 -17.99
N LEU A 334 5.69 -15.98 -17.97
CA LEU A 334 6.54 -14.96 -18.60
C LEU A 334 7.89 -14.87 -17.89
N ASP A 335 7.88 -14.70 -16.57
CA ASP A 335 9.11 -14.58 -15.80
C ASP A 335 9.91 -15.90 -15.76
N GLY A 336 9.20 -17.03 -15.81
CA GLY A 336 9.80 -18.36 -15.95
C GLY A 336 10.31 -18.69 -17.35
N GLY A 337 10.08 -17.84 -18.36
CA GLY A 337 10.48 -18.09 -19.75
C GLY A 337 9.82 -19.32 -20.37
N SER A 338 8.58 -19.64 -19.98
CA SER A 338 7.78 -20.70 -20.61
C SER A 338 6.98 -20.17 -21.80
N PRO A 339 6.63 -21.02 -22.78
CA PRO A 339 5.66 -20.65 -23.82
C PRO A 339 4.32 -20.21 -23.21
N ILE A 340 3.70 -19.19 -23.80
CA ILE A 340 2.41 -18.63 -23.37
C ILE A 340 1.53 -18.47 -24.61
N SER A 341 0.26 -18.85 -24.52
CA SER A 341 -0.70 -18.63 -25.60
C SER A 341 -1.12 -17.17 -25.69
N LEU A 342 -1.41 -16.70 -26.90
CA LEU A 342 -1.96 -15.36 -27.12
C LEU A 342 -3.30 -15.15 -26.40
N ASP A 343 -4.14 -16.19 -26.30
CA ASP A 343 -5.41 -16.13 -25.57
C ASP A 343 -5.19 -15.83 -24.09
N LEU A 344 -4.21 -16.49 -23.46
CA LEU A 344 -3.88 -16.26 -22.06
C LEU A 344 -3.28 -14.87 -21.84
N LEU A 345 -2.38 -14.41 -22.72
CA LEU A 345 -1.80 -13.06 -22.63
C LEU A 345 -2.87 -11.97 -22.76
N THR A 346 -3.80 -12.13 -23.70
CA THR A 346 -4.90 -11.18 -23.93
C THR A 346 -5.83 -11.12 -22.72
N ALA A 347 -6.33 -12.27 -22.26
CA ALA A 347 -7.20 -12.33 -21.09
C ALA A 347 -6.52 -11.83 -19.81
N ALA A 348 -5.24 -12.13 -19.62
CA ALA A 348 -4.48 -11.64 -18.47
C ALA A 348 -4.22 -10.12 -18.55
N ALA A 349 -3.97 -9.57 -19.74
CA ALA A 349 -3.79 -8.13 -19.93
C ALA A 349 -5.09 -7.36 -19.66
N GLU A 350 -6.23 -7.85 -20.16
CA GLU A 350 -7.57 -7.31 -19.85
C GLU A 350 -7.85 -7.34 -18.35
N GLN A 351 -7.53 -8.45 -17.67
CA GLN A 351 -7.70 -8.55 -16.23
C GLN A 351 -6.75 -7.65 -15.45
N ALA A 352 -5.49 -7.54 -15.85
CA ALA A 352 -4.51 -6.65 -15.21
C ALA A 352 -4.94 -5.19 -15.37
N TRP A 353 -5.46 -4.83 -16.55
CA TRP A 353 -6.04 -3.53 -16.81
C TRP A 353 -7.26 -3.26 -15.93
N ALA A 354 -8.21 -4.19 -15.87
CA ALA A 354 -9.37 -4.11 -14.98
C ALA A 354 -8.98 -4.05 -13.49
N ALA A 355 -7.90 -4.72 -13.10
CA ALA A 355 -7.32 -4.67 -11.75
C ALA A 355 -6.43 -3.43 -11.51
N ARG A 356 -6.28 -2.55 -12.50
CA ARG A 356 -5.53 -1.29 -12.45
C ARG A 356 -4.01 -1.45 -12.29
N ASP A 357 -3.49 -2.63 -12.59
CA ASP A 357 -2.05 -2.84 -12.69
C ASP A 357 -1.58 -2.46 -14.10
N VAL A 358 -1.46 -1.14 -14.35
CA VAL A 358 -1.02 -0.60 -15.64
C VAL A 358 0.35 -1.16 -16.04
N THR A 359 1.24 -1.38 -15.07
CA THR A 359 2.59 -1.89 -15.31
C THR A 359 2.55 -3.34 -15.78
N LEU A 360 1.77 -4.18 -15.10
CA LEU A 360 1.60 -5.58 -15.50
C LEU A 360 0.82 -5.68 -16.82
N ALA A 361 -0.24 -4.90 -17.00
CA ALA A 361 -1.02 -4.86 -18.23
C ALA A 361 -0.12 -4.48 -19.43
N GLU A 362 0.72 -3.45 -19.29
CA GLU A 362 1.68 -3.06 -20.33
C GLU A 362 2.66 -4.19 -20.63
N ARG A 363 3.20 -4.83 -19.59
CA ARG A 363 4.14 -5.95 -19.72
C ARG A 363 3.51 -7.13 -20.48
N LEU A 364 2.26 -7.46 -20.18
CA LEU A 364 1.51 -8.54 -20.82
C LEU A 364 1.12 -8.18 -22.26
N CYS A 365 0.66 -6.95 -22.52
CA CYS A 365 0.40 -6.47 -23.88
C CYS A 365 1.67 -6.54 -24.72
N ARG A 366 2.81 -6.04 -24.23
CA ARG A 366 4.10 -6.11 -24.94
C ARG A 366 4.50 -7.55 -25.26
N ALA A 367 4.35 -8.48 -24.32
CA ALA A 367 4.60 -9.90 -24.57
C ALA A 367 3.67 -10.49 -25.64
N ALA A 368 2.40 -10.06 -25.71
CA ALA A 368 1.48 -10.46 -26.77
C ALA A 368 1.88 -9.88 -28.13
N VAL A 369 2.32 -8.62 -28.18
CA VAL A 369 2.84 -7.98 -29.39
C VAL A 369 4.08 -8.70 -29.91
N ASP A 370 5.03 -9.04 -29.03
CA ASP A 370 6.25 -9.79 -29.39
C ASP A 370 5.92 -11.18 -29.94
N ALA A 371 4.80 -11.77 -29.50
CA ALA A 371 4.26 -13.03 -30.02
C ALA A 371 3.37 -12.87 -31.28
N GLY A 372 3.29 -11.67 -31.85
CA GLY A 372 2.53 -11.36 -33.07
C GLY A 372 1.02 -11.15 -32.87
N GLY A 373 0.58 -10.90 -31.64
CA GLY A 373 -0.82 -10.77 -31.26
C GLY A 373 -1.35 -9.33 -31.17
N LEU A 374 -0.76 -8.38 -31.89
CA LEU A 374 -1.10 -6.96 -31.78
C LEU A 374 -2.61 -6.71 -31.93
N ASP A 375 -3.21 -7.27 -32.99
CA ASP A 375 -4.63 -7.11 -33.31
C ASP A 375 -5.57 -7.52 -32.16
N ARG A 376 -5.14 -8.49 -31.33
CA ARG A 376 -5.94 -9.01 -30.20
C ARG A 376 -5.85 -8.12 -28.96
N VAL A 377 -4.70 -7.49 -28.74
CA VAL A 377 -4.47 -6.67 -27.54
C VAL A 377 -4.56 -5.17 -27.82
N ALA A 378 -4.72 -4.75 -29.07
CA ALA A 378 -4.68 -3.34 -29.49
C ALA A 378 -5.60 -2.43 -28.67
N TYR A 379 -6.81 -2.90 -28.37
CA TYR A 379 -7.79 -2.15 -27.58
C TYR A 379 -7.25 -1.83 -26.17
N VAL A 380 -6.87 -2.86 -25.41
CA VAL A 380 -6.31 -2.70 -24.07
C VAL A 380 -4.95 -2.00 -24.11
N PHE A 381 -4.10 -2.33 -25.07
CA PHE A 381 -2.76 -1.77 -25.17
C PHE A 381 -2.79 -0.26 -25.45
N GLY A 382 -3.72 0.21 -26.30
CA GLY A 382 -3.94 1.64 -26.51
C GLY A 382 -4.34 2.37 -25.23
N GLN A 383 -5.27 1.81 -24.45
CA GLN A 383 -5.67 2.37 -23.16
C GLN A 383 -4.52 2.38 -22.16
N VAL A 384 -3.78 1.27 -22.06
CA VAL A 384 -2.61 1.12 -21.18
C VAL A 384 -1.51 2.11 -21.53
N LEU A 385 -1.16 2.26 -22.81
CA LEU A 385 -0.13 3.20 -23.26
C LEU A 385 -0.52 4.66 -23.02
N MET A 386 -1.78 5.02 -23.23
CA MET A 386 -2.30 6.36 -22.91
C MET A 386 -2.11 6.66 -21.41
N HIS A 387 -2.53 5.73 -20.54
CA HIS A 387 -2.40 5.89 -19.09
C HIS A 387 -0.96 5.75 -18.58
N GLY A 388 -0.12 4.99 -19.29
CA GLY A 388 1.32 4.84 -19.09
C GLY A 388 2.14 6.04 -19.60
N ARG A 389 1.49 7.14 -20.03
CA ARG A 389 2.13 8.37 -20.51
C ARG A 389 2.98 8.18 -21.78
N ALA A 390 2.57 7.23 -22.65
CA ALA A 390 3.19 6.99 -23.96
C ALA A 390 2.18 7.24 -25.12
N PRO A 391 1.58 8.44 -25.23
CA PRO A 391 0.46 8.68 -26.14
C PRO A 391 0.84 8.64 -27.62
N GLU A 392 2.08 9.00 -27.97
CA GLU A 392 2.57 8.87 -29.34
C GLU A 392 2.68 7.39 -29.76
N GLN A 393 3.07 6.50 -28.84
CA GLN A 393 3.10 5.05 -29.10
C GLN A 393 1.69 4.47 -29.17
N ALA A 394 0.77 4.95 -28.34
CA ALA A 394 -0.64 4.57 -28.38
C ALA A 394 -1.26 4.92 -29.73
N GLU A 395 -1.03 6.14 -30.23
CA GLU A 395 -1.54 6.58 -31.53
C GLU A 395 -0.98 5.75 -32.68
N ALA A 396 0.34 5.53 -32.72
CA ALA A 396 0.96 4.71 -33.74
C ALA A 396 0.39 3.28 -33.77
N THR A 397 0.18 2.68 -32.60
CA THR A 397 -0.36 1.34 -32.44
C THR A 397 -1.82 1.26 -32.91
N LEU A 398 -2.67 2.16 -32.45
CA LEU A 398 -4.09 2.17 -32.78
C LEU A 398 -4.30 2.49 -34.27
N ALA A 399 -3.54 3.43 -34.83
CA ALA A 399 -3.63 3.79 -36.24
C ALA A 399 -3.23 2.63 -37.17
N ASP A 400 -2.18 1.87 -36.82
CA ASP A 400 -1.70 0.72 -37.59
C ASP A 400 -2.78 -0.38 -37.66
N VAL A 401 -3.31 -0.78 -36.51
CA VAL A 401 -4.36 -1.83 -36.43
C VAL A 401 -5.64 -1.37 -37.15
N MET A 402 -6.03 -0.11 -37.00
CA MET A 402 -7.20 0.46 -37.69
C MET A 402 -7.03 0.65 -39.21
N ALA A 403 -5.81 0.54 -39.74
CA ALA A 403 -5.59 0.54 -41.19
C ALA A 403 -5.94 -0.81 -41.84
N GLY A 404 -5.97 -1.89 -41.04
CA GLY A 404 -6.36 -3.22 -41.46
C GLY A 404 -7.89 -3.45 -41.53
N PRO A 405 -8.32 -4.62 -42.03
CA PRO A 405 -9.73 -5.00 -42.02
C PRO A 405 -10.18 -5.31 -40.58
N LEU A 406 -11.18 -4.58 -40.09
CA LEU A 406 -11.75 -4.75 -38.75
C LEU A 406 -13.26 -5.04 -38.82
N SER A 407 -13.77 -5.72 -37.81
CA SER A 407 -15.21 -5.80 -37.59
C SER A 407 -15.77 -4.42 -37.22
N ALA A 408 -17.07 -4.19 -37.41
CA ALA A 408 -17.71 -2.95 -36.96
C ALA A 408 -17.60 -2.76 -35.44
N GLU A 409 -17.54 -3.86 -34.68
CA GLU A 409 -17.36 -3.83 -33.23
C GLU A 409 -15.96 -3.32 -32.85
N ASP A 410 -14.91 -3.93 -33.42
CA ASP A 410 -13.51 -3.56 -33.15
C ASP A 410 -13.22 -2.14 -33.62
N LEU A 411 -13.76 -1.75 -34.78
CA LEU A 411 -13.62 -0.40 -35.31
C LEU A 411 -14.20 0.65 -34.35
N GLY A 412 -15.38 0.41 -33.79
CA GLY A 412 -16.00 1.29 -32.80
C GLY A 412 -15.20 1.42 -31.52
N ARG A 413 -14.78 0.29 -30.94
CA ARG A 413 -13.98 0.24 -29.69
C ARG A 413 -12.63 0.93 -29.87
N LEU A 414 -11.88 0.56 -30.92
CA LEU A 414 -10.56 1.15 -31.20
C LEU A 414 -10.68 2.63 -31.58
N GLY A 415 -11.72 3.02 -32.33
CA GLY A 415 -11.99 4.41 -32.69
C GLY A 415 -12.24 5.30 -31.48
N ALA A 416 -13.06 4.85 -30.53
CA ALA A 416 -13.30 5.59 -29.29
C ALA A 416 -12.00 5.77 -28.48
N THR A 417 -11.22 4.70 -28.27
CA THR A 417 -9.94 4.77 -27.55
C THR A 417 -8.92 5.68 -28.25
N ARG A 418 -8.80 5.58 -29.58
CA ARG A 418 -7.90 6.42 -30.36
C ARG A 418 -8.28 7.89 -30.29
N SER A 419 -9.57 8.20 -30.42
CA SER A 419 -10.10 9.56 -30.26
C SER A 419 -9.78 10.12 -28.87
N GLN A 420 -9.93 9.34 -27.80
CA GLN A 420 -9.56 9.75 -26.44
C GLN A 420 -8.07 10.06 -26.31
N ASN A 421 -7.19 9.22 -26.86
CA ASN A 421 -5.74 9.46 -26.84
C ASN A 421 -5.35 10.74 -27.60
N LEU A 422 -5.90 10.92 -28.81
CA LEU A 422 -5.71 12.13 -29.60
C LEU A 422 -6.16 13.38 -28.84
N PHE A 423 -7.33 13.33 -28.22
CA PHE A 423 -7.92 14.47 -27.53
C PHE A 423 -7.22 14.80 -26.20
N PHE A 424 -7.15 13.83 -25.28
CA PHE A 424 -6.75 14.08 -23.89
C PHE A 424 -5.24 13.99 -23.68
N ALA A 425 -4.52 13.28 -24.55
CA ALA A 425 -3.11 13.03 -24.37
C ALA A 425 -2.22 13.75 -25.39
N LEU A 426 -2.67 13.84 -26.65
CA LEU A 426 -1.95 14.55 -27.71
C LEU A 426 -2.49 15.97 -27.98
N GLY A 427 -3.71 16.29 -27.53
CA GLY A 427 -4.33 17.59 -27.72
C GLY A 427 -4.84 17.90 -29.12
N ASP A 428 -5.01 16.89 -29.97
CA ASP A 428 -5.50 17.06 -31.33
C ASP A 428 -7.01 16.82 -31.39
N ALA A 429 -7.78 17.86 -31.07
CA ALA A 429 -9.24 17.79 -31.03
C ALA A 429 -9.86 17.52 -32.41
N ASP A 430 -9.33 18.15 -33.46
CA ASP A 430 -9.84 17.97 -34.83
C ASP A 430 -9.64 16.53 -35.31
N ALA A 431 -8.45 15.95 -35.07
CA ALA A 431 -8.21 14.55 -35.39
C ALA A 431 -9.07 13.60 -34.54
N ALA A 432 -9.27 13.91 -33.26
CA ALA A 432 -10.12 13.13 -32.37
C ALA A 432 -11.57 13.05 -32.89
N TYR A 433 -12.15 14.18 -33.31
CA TYR A 433 -13.50 14.22 -33.88
C TYR A 433 -13.59 13.52 -35.23
N ALA A 434 -12.59 13.70 -36.09
CA ALA A 434 -12.53 13.03 -37.38
C ALA A 434 -12.51 11.49 -37.24
N VAL A 435 -11.84 10.97 -36.21
CA VAL A 435 -11.88 9.53 -35.90
C VAL A 435 -13.29 9.10 -35.49
N LEU A 436 -13.97 9.85 -34.61
CA LEU A 436 -15.34 9.52 -34.19
C LEU A 436 -16.33 9.57 -35.36
N ASP A 437 -16.23 10.57 -36.24
CA ASP A 437 -17.06 10.68 -37.45
C ASP A 437 -16.86 9.48 -38.39
N ARG A 438 -15.61 9.00 -38.51
CA ARG A 438 -15.30 7.86 -39.37
C ARG A 438 -15.85 6.54 -38.82
N VAL A 439 -15.87 6.39 -37.49
CA VAL A 439 -16.35 5.15 -36.86
C VAL A 439 -17.83 5.19 -36.51
N ASP A 440 -18.55 6.30 -36.60
CA ASP A 440 -20.00 6.35 -36.41
C ASP A 440 -20.73 5.87 -37.67
N VAL A 441 -20.76 4.55 -37.88
CA VAL A 441 -21.44 3.92 -39.02
C VAL A 441 -22.82 3.33 -38.62
N PRO A 442 -23.76 3.16 -39.57
CA PRO A 442 -25.08 2.60 -39.28
C PRO A 442 -25.03 1.19 -38.67
N GLU A 443 -24.02 0.38 -38.99
CA GLU A 443 -23.88 -1.02 -38.59
C GLU A 443 -23.37 -1.22 -37.16
N LEU A 444 -23.04 -0.15 -36.41
CA LEU A 444 -22.60 -0.31 -35.02
C LEU A 444 -23.73 -0.80 -34.10
N PRO A 445 -23.41 -1.74 -33.19
CA PRO A 445 -24.25 -2.05 -32.05
C PRO A 445 -24.59 -0.80 -31.23
N ASP A 446 -25.79 -0.76 -30.67
CA ASP A 446 -26.29 0.40 -29.91
C ASP A 446 -25.36 0.77 -28.74
N GLU A 447 -24.79 -0.22 -28.05
CA GLU A 447 -23.84 -0.02 -26.94
C GLU A 447 -22.57 0.74 -27.39
N LEU A 448 -22.03 0.42 -28.56
CA LEU A 448 -20.83 1.09 -29.09
C LEU A 448 -21.16 2.45 -29.69
N ARG A 449 -22.36 2.60 -30.26
CA ARG A 449 -22.85 3.92 -30.68
C ARG A 449 -22.98 4.86 -29.48
N ASP A 450 -23.47 4.35 -28.35
CA ASP A 450 -23.51 5.08 -27.09
C ASP A 450 -22.10 5.44 -26.59
N LEU A 451 -21.13 4.53 -26.67
CA LEU A 451 -19.73 4.80 -26.31
C LEU A 451 -19.13 5.94 -27.17
N VAL A 452 -19.38 5.94 -28.48
CA VAL A 452 -18.94 7.01 -29.40
C VAL A 452 -19.58 8.34 -29.04
N LYS A 453 -20.89 8.37 -28.77
CA LYS A 453 -21.61 9.57 -28.33
C LYS A 453 -21.14 10.10 -26.97
N ILE A 454 -20.89 9.20 -26.02
CA ILE A 454 -20.34 9.52 -24.69
C ILE A 454 -18.97 10.17 -24.84
N THR A 455 -18.09 9.55 -25.65
CA THR A 455 -16.75 10.06 -25.89
C THR A 455 -16.79 11.45 -26.52
N ARG A 456 -17.64 11.66 -27.53
CA ARG A 456 -17.84 12.98 -28.14
C ARG A 456 -18.32 14.02 -27.13
N THR A 457 -19.37 13.69 -26.37
CA THR A 457 -19.97 14.62 -25.39
C THR A 457 -18.94 15.03 -24.34
N LEU A 458 -18.14 14.07 -23.85
CA LEU A 458 -17.04 14.35 -22.93
C LEU A 458 -16.04 15.34 -23.52
N GLN A 459 -15.62 15.15 -24.77
CA GLN A 459 -14.68 16.06 -25.43
C GLN A 459 -15.26 17.46 -25.63
N GLU A 460 -16.54 17.54 -26.02
CA GLU A 460 -17.26 18.80 -26.22
C GLU A 460 -17.32 19.64 -24.94
N THR A 461 -17.43 19.03 -23.76
CA THR A 461 -17.43 19.77 -22.48
C THR A 461 -16.14 20.53 -22.17
N TYR A 462 -15.02 20.17 -22.82
CA TYR A 462 -13.75 20.90 -22.67
C TYR A 462 -13.63 22.09 -23.63
N HIS A 463 -14.42 22.13 -24.71
CA HIS A 463 -14.30 23.15 -25.76
C HIS A 463 -15.49 24.10 -25.85
N HIS A 464 -16.68 23.62 -25.48
CA HIS A 464 -17.93 24.37 -25.59
C HIS A 464 -18.46 24.76 -24.20
N ASP A 465 -19.35 25.75 -24.18
CA ASP A 465 -20.10 26.06 -22.97
C ASP A 465 -20.88 24.80 -22.56
N VAL A 466 -20.61 24.31 -21.35
CA VAL A 466 -21.24 23.09 -20.82
C VAL A 466 -22.76 23.20 -20.76
N THR A 467 -23.30 24.42 -20.64
CA THR A 467 -24.74 24.67 -20.69
C THR A 467 -25.30 24.39 -22.08
N GLU A 468 -24.59 24.78 -23.14
CA GLU A 468 -24.98 24.48 -24.52
C GLU A 468 -24.91 22.97 -24.79
N VAL A 469 -23.87 22.29 -24.30
CA VAL A 469 -23.74 20.82 -24.40
C VAL A 469 -24.90 20.13 -23.67
N LEU A 470 -25.26 20.60 -22.46
CA LEU A 470 -26.39 20.10 -21.71
C LEU A 470 -27.72 20.23 -22.47
N GLU A 471 -27.96 21.39 -23.08
CA GLU A 471 -29.16 21.63 -23.88
C GLU A 471 -29.16 20.79 -25.16
N ARG A 472 -28.09 20.83 -25.96
CA ARG A 472 -28.02 20.12 -27.25
C ARG A 472 -28.13 18.60 -27.10
N THR A 473 -27.41 18.03 -26.13
CA THR A 473 -27.26 16.58 -26.01
C THR A 473 -28.36 15.97 -25.13
N TYR A 474 -28.82 16.67 -24.10
CA TYR A 474 -29.70 16.08 -23.09
C TYR A 474 -31.11 16.71 -23.03
N HIS A 475 -31.35 17.91 -23.56
CA HIS A 475 -32.71 18.49 -23.61
C HIS A 475 -33.58 17.82 -24.69
N VAL A 476 -32.98 17.32 -25.75
CA VAL A 476 -33.67 16.56 -26.83
C VAL A 476 -33.82 15.07 -26.48
N ALA A 477 -33.11 14.58 -25.45
CA ALA A 477 -33.11 13.19 -25.03
C ALA A 477 -34.16 12.92 -23.92
N ALA A 478 -35.38 12.57 -24.31
CA ALA A 478 -36.34 11.88 -23.43
C ALA A 478 -36.90 10.64 -24.17
N PRO A 479 -37.12 9.45 -23.54
CA PRO A 479 -37.02 9.08 -22.13
C PRO A 479 -35.99 7.96 -21.80
N HIS A 480 -35.12 7.54 -22.73
CA HIS A 480 -34.17 6.43 -22.51
C HIS A 480 -32.73 6.90 -22.71
N MET A 481 -32.09 7.29 -21.60
CA MET A 481 -30.66 7.58 -21.52
C MET A 481 -29.96 6.34 -20.95
N SER A 482 -28.89 5.86 -21.59
CA SER A 482 -28.10 4.76 -21.02
C SER A 482 -27.45 5.18 -19.70
N VAL A 483 -27.17 4.19 -18.85
CA VAL A 483 -26.62 4.41 -17.51
C VAL A 483 -25.33 5.25 -17.58
N HIS A 484 -24.43 4.97 -18.52
CA HIS A 484 -23.19 5.73 -18.71
C HIS A 484 -23.42 7.16 -19.23
N MET A 485 -24.43 7.37 -20.06
CA MET A 485 -24.80 8.70 -20.52
C MET A 485 -25.34 9.58 -19.38
N ARG A 486 -25.98 8.97 -18.35
CA ARG A 486 -26.34 9.68 -17.10
C ARG A 486 -25.12 10.14 -16.31
N LEU A 487 -24.10 9.29 -16.22
CA LEU A 487 -22.87 9.62 -15.51
C LEU A 487 -22.17 10.83 -16.17
N VAL A 488 -22.09 10.85 -17.50
CA VAL A 488 -21.55 12.01 -18.25
C VAL A 488 -22.40 13.26 -18.05
N ARG A 489 -23.73 13.13 -18.03
CA ARG A 489 -24.62 14.25 -17.70
C ARG A 489 -24.36 14.81 -16.30
N ALA A 490 -24.16 13.94 -15.32
CA ALA A 490 -23.85 14.32 -13.95
C ALA A 490 -22.51 15.07 -13.87
N LEU A 491 -21.50 14.66 -14.64
CA LEU A 491 -20.24 15.41 -14.78
C LEU A 491 -20.45 16.81 -15.40
N CYS A 492 -21.26 16.91 -16.46
CA CYS A 492 -21.62 18.20 -17.06
C CYS A 492 -22.32 19.12 -16.04
N LEU A 493 -23.22 18.57 -15.22
CA LEU A 493 -23.92 19.31 -14.16
C LEU A 493 -22.97 19.81 -13.07
N VAL A 494 -21.91 19.04 -12.72
CA VAL A 494 -20.86 19.52 -11.82
C VAL A 494 -20.15 20.73 -12.41
N GLN A 495 -19.72 20.64 -13.67
CA GLN A 495 -19.02 21.74 -14.35
C GLN A 495 -19.92 22.98 -14.53
N ALA A 496 -21.22 22.78 -14.73
CA ALA A 496 -22.22 23.85 -14.81
C ALA A 496 -22.58 24.47 -13.44
N GLY A 497 -22.02 23.98 -12.34
CA GLY A 497 -22.33 24.46 -10.99
C GLY A 497 -23.70 24.02 -10.44
N ARG A 498 -24.36 23.06 -11.08
CA ARG A 498 -25.72 22.57 -10.74
C ARG A 498 -25.67 21.40 -9.75
N TYR A 499 -24.95 21.55 -8.64
CA TYR A 499 -24.57 20.46 -7.72
C TYR A 499 -25.76 19.68 -7.12
N ARG A 500 -26.92 20.33 -6.90
CA ARG A 500 -28.11 19.65 -6.38
C ARG A 500 -28.65 18.60 -7.34
N GLU A 501 -28.65 18.90 -8.63
CA GLU A 501 -29.16 18.02 -9.67
C GLU A 501 -28.23 16.83 -9.92
N VAL A 502 -26.93 16.99 -9.61
CA VAL A 502 -25.96 15.90 -9.65
C VAL A 502 -26.37 14.77 -8.71
N GLY A 503 -26.81 15.09 -7.49
CA GLY A 503 -27.25 14.09 -6.51
C GLY A 503 -28.38 13.23 -7.06
N GLU A 504 -29.41 13.87 -7.61
CA GLU A 504 -30.57 13.20 -8.22
C GLU A 504 -30.19 12.36 -9.45
N GLU A 505 -29.22 12.81 -10.24
CA GLU A 505 -28.75 12.07 -11.41
C GLU A 505 -27.96 10.82 -11.02
N ILE A 506 -27.07 10.93 -10.03
CA ILE A 506 -26.30 9.79 -9.52
C ILE A 506 -27.20 8.79 -8.78
N ASP A 507 -28.24 9.23 -8.07
CA ASP A 507 -29.20 8.31 -7.45
C ASP A 507 -29.98 7.49 -8.50
N ARG A 508 -30.33 8.13 -9.64
CA ARG A 508 -30.93 7.44 -10.79
C ARG A 508 -29.95 6.48 -11.45
N TYR A 509 -28.70 6.88 -11.62
CA TYR A 509 -27.61 6.02 -12.09
C TYR A 509 -27.48 4.75 -11.21
N ASP A 510 -27.34 4.92 -9.89
CA ASP A 510 -27.18 3.82 -8.93
C ASP A 510 -28.39 2.87 -8.97
N THR A 511 -29.60 3.40 -9.17
CA THR A 511 -30.83 2.61 -9.25
C THR A 511 -30.88 1.77 -10.54
N GLU A 512 -30.55 2.36 -11.68
CA GLU A 512 -30.53 1.66 -12.97
C GLU A 512 -29.40 0.63 -13.04
N LEU A 513 -28.21 0.95 -12.53
CA LEU A 513 -27.08 0.03 -12.49
C LEU A 513 -27.40 -1.21 -11.63
N LYS A 514 -28.07 -1.01 -10.48
CA LYS A 514 -28.57 -2.12 -9.65
C LYS A 514 -29.59 -2.98 -10.40
N ALA A 515 -30.52 -2.36 -11.14
CA ALA A 515 -31.50 -3.10 -11.93
C ALA A 515 -30.86 -3.94 -13.05
N LEU A 516 -29.78 -3.45 -13.67
CA LEU A 516 -29.01 -4.17 -14.68
C LEU A 516 -28.16 -5.31 -14.11
N SER A 517 -27.74 -5.20 -12.83
CA SER A 517 -26.79 -6.14 -12.21
C SER A 517 -27.43 -7.41 -11.63
N GLY A 518 -28.76 -7.54 -11.65
CA GLY A 518 -29.46 -8.73 -11.15
C GLY A 518 -29.37 -8.92 -9.62
N ASP A 519 -29.24 -10.18 -9.17
CA ASP A 519 -29.29 -10.55 -7.74
C ASP A 519 -28.03 -10.17 -6.92
N ALA A 520 -26.95 -9.74 -7.58
CA ALA A 520 -25.72 -9.30 -6.91
C ALA A 520 -25.59 -7.77 -7.00
N PRO A 521 -25.41 -7.05 -5.88
CA PRO A 521 -25.17 -5.62 -5.94
C PRO A 521 -23.87 -5.34 -6.70
N PRO A 522 -23.87 -4.42 -7.69
CA PRO A 522 -22.65 -4.05 -8.39
C PRO A 522 -21.66 -3.43 -7.39
N PRO A 523 -20.34 -3.59 -7.62
CA PRO A 523 -19.36 -2.83 -6.85
C PRO A 523 -19.62 -1.32 -7.01
N PRO A 524 -19.22 -0.49 -6.04
CA PRO A 524 -19.40 0.96 -6.14
C PRO A 524 -18.75 1.50 -7.40
N ASP A 525 -19.51 2.20 -8.23
CA ASP A 525 -18.99 2.87 -9.41
C ASP A 525 -18.15 4.08 -9.00
N GLN A 526 -16.86 4.01 -9.28
CA GLN A 526 -15.90 4.99 -8.80
C GLN A 526 -16.03 6.32 -9.56
N GLY A 527 -16.48 6.32 -10.82
CA GLY A 527 -16.81 7.54 -11.56
C GLY A 527 -17.99 8.28 -10.94
N ALA A 528 -19.05 7.57 -10.57
CA ALA A 528 -20.21 8.11 -9.87
C ALA A 528 -19.85 8.68 -8.49
N LEU A 529 -19.04 7.93 -7.72
CA LEU A 529 -18.52 8.39 -6.43
C LEU A 529 -17.68 9.66 -6.58
N GLN A 530 -16.85 9.75 -7.62
CA GLN A 530 -16.02 10.91 -7.88
C GLN A 530 -16.87 12.15 -8.23
N VAL A 531 -17.86 12.01 -9.11
CA VAL A 531 -18.80 13.08 -9.46
C VAL A 531 -19.55 13.56 -8.21
N ARG A 532 -19.98 12.64 -7.34
CA ARG A 532 -20.60 12.95 -6.04
C ARG A 532 -19.63 13.68 -5.08
N CYS A 533 -18.36 13.28 -5.02
CA CYS A 533 -17.34 13.97 -4.23
C CYS A 533 -17.17 15.44 -4.67
N PHE A 534 -17.07 15.70 -5.98
CA PHE A 534 -16.96 17.07 -6.49
C PHE A 534 -18.22 17.89 -6.22
N ALA A 535 -19.41 17.31 -6.41
CA ALA A 535 -20.67 18.00 -6.13
C ALA A 535 -20.81 18.38 -4.65
N LEU A 536 -20.48 17.47 -3.73
CA LEU A 536 -20.49 17.76 -2.29
C LEU A 536 -19.46 18.83 -1.93
N ALA A 537 -18.23 18.71 -2.43
CA ALA A 537 -17.16 19.64 -2.13
C ALA A 537 -17.49 21.07 -2.61
N TYR A 538 -17.84 21.22 -3.88
CA TYR A 538 -18.18 22.53 -4.45
C TYR A 538 -19.55 23.05 -4.03
N GLY A 539 -20.45 22.17 -3.60
CA GLY A 539 -21.71 22.53 -2.94
C GLY A 539 -21.56 22.98 -1.48
N GLY A 540 -20.37 22.90 -0.89
CA GLY A 540 -20.07 23.34 0.47
C GLY A 540 -20.24 22.28 1.56
N HIS A 541 -20.58 21.04 1.21
CA HIS A 541 -20.71 19.89 2.12
C HIS A 541 -19.36 19.23 2.40
N LEU A 542 -18.40 20.01 2.92
CA LEU A 542 -16.99 19.60 2.99
C LEU A 542 -16.73 18.33 3.81
N ALA A 543 -17.51 18.08 4.88
CA ALA A 543 -17.32 16.91 5.75
C ALA A 543 -17.75 15.62 5.07
N GLU A 544 -18.90 15.66 4.40
CA GLU A 544 -19.41 14.54 3.61
C GLU A 544 -18.49 14.25 2.43
N ALA A 545 -18.02 15.30 1.73
CA ALA A 545 -17.07 15.17 0.62
C ALA A 545 -15.75 14.52 1.07
N GLU A 546 -15.17 14.96 2.19
CA GLU A 546 -13.93 14.39 2.71
C GLU A 546 -14.09 12.94 3.16
N ASN A 547 -15.16 12.61 3.88
CA ASN A 547 -15.42 11.23 4.31
C ASN A 547 -15.61 10.30 3.11
N LEU A 548 -16.37 10.75 2.09
CA LEU A 548 -16.59 9.98 0.88
C LEU A 548 -15.30 9.82 0.07
N ALA A 549 -14.52 10.90 -0.08
CA ALA A 549 -13.24 10.88 -0.76
C ALA A 549 -12.24 9.93 -0.07
N LEU A 550 -12.11 10.00 1.26
CA LEU A 550 -11.26 9.08 2.03
C LEU A 550 -11.72 7.63 1.91
N ALA A 551 -13.03 7.37 1.99
CA ALA A 551 -13.58 6.03 1.81
C ALA A 551 -13.36 5.50 0.37
N SER A 552 -13.22 6.39 -0.61
CA SER A 552 -12.95 6.03 -2.00
C SER A 552 -11.48 5.76 -2.32
N LEU A 553 -10.53 6.20 -1.48
CA LEU A 553 -9.10 5.97 -1.69
C LEU A 553 -8.74 4.47 -1.69
N ASP A 554 -9.53 3.65 -1.00
CA ASP A 554 -9.33 2.21 -0.87
C ASP A 554 -10.16 1.39 -1.90
N LEU A 555 -10.93 2.04 -2.79
CA LEU A 555 -11.76 1.37 -3.80
C LEU A 555 -11.01 1.19 -5.14
N SER A 556 -11.34 0.11 -5.86
CA SER A 556 -10.79 -0.18 -7.20
C SER A 556 -11.40 0.75 -8.26
N PHE A 557 -10.58 1.25 -9.20
CA PHE A 557 -11.00 2.20 -10.26
C PHE A 557 -11.75 1.49 -11.40
N ASP A 558 -12.75 2.16 -11.97
CA ASP A 558 -13.51 1.69 -13.13
C ASP A 558 -12.94 2.21 -14.48
N GLU A 559 -13.24 1.53 -15.58
CA GLU A 559 -12.83 1.85 -16.96
C GLU A 559 -13.33 3.22 -17.44
N LEU A 560 -14.43 3.73 -16.88
CA LEU A 560 -15.00 5.05 -17.19
C LEU A 560 -14.51 6.17 -16.27
N ALA A 561 -13.62 5.88 -15.32
CA ALA A 561 -12.98 6.91 -14.50
C ALA A 561 -11.91 7.64 -15.33
N PHE A 562 -12.36 8.54 -16.20
CA PHE A 562 -11.52 9.41 -17.04
C PHE A 562 -10.52 10.24 -16.24
N VAL A 563 -10.74 10.42 -14.93
CA VAL A 563 -9.79 11.09 -14.04
C VAL A 563 -9.40 10.11 -12.94
N GLY A 564 -8.16 9.62 -12.99
CA GLY A 564 -7.63 8.67 -12.01
C GLY A 564 -7.56 9.21 -10.57
N PRO A 565 -6.82 8.55 -9.65
CA PRO A 565 -6.78 8.87 -8.21
C PRO A 565 -6.44 10.32 -7.88
N THR A 566 -5.72 10.94 -8.81
CA THR A 566 -5.42 12.37 -8.91
C THR A 566 -6.61 13.30 -8.64
N SER A 567 -7.82 12.90 -9.02
CA SER A 567 -9.04 13.70 -8.82
C SER A 567 -9.54 13.72 -7.38
N VAL A 568 -9.49 12.58 -6.68
CA VAL A 568 -9.95 12.44 -5.28
C VAL A 568 -9.07 13.25 -4.34
N TYR A 569 -7.75 13.19 -4.54
CA TYR A 569 -6.81 14.04 -3.80
C TYR A 569 -7.00 15.53 -4.08
N SER A 570 -7.48 15.91 -5.27
CA SER A 570 -7.85 17.29 -5.57
C SER A 570 -9.06 17.76 -4.77
N VAL A 571 -10.06 16.87 -4.56
CA VAL A 571 -11.22 17.12 -3.67
C VAL A 571 -10.77 17.27 -2.22
N LEU A 572 -9.92 16.36 -1.72
CA LEU A 572 -9.38 16.44 -0.35
C LEU A 572 -8.58 17.73 -0.14
N SER A 573 -7.75 18.09 -1.12
CA SER A 573 -7.02 19.36 -1.11
C SER A 573 -7.97 20.56 -1.08
N PHE A 574 -9.05 20.55 -1.88
CA PHE A 574 -10.05 21.61 -1.88
C PHE A 574 -10.71 21.73 -0.50
N CYS A 575 -11.19 20.62 0.07
CA CYS A 575 -11.83 20.62 1.39
C CYS A 575 -10.89 21.13 2.49
N ALA A 576 -9.62 20.74 2.47
CA ALA A 576 -8.61 21.23 3.40
C ALA A 576 -8.36 22.75 3.25
N ARG A 577 -8.28 23.27 2.01
CA ARG A 577 -8.16 24.73 1.77
C ARG A 577 -9.34 25.49 2.35
N MET A 578 -10.56 25.04 2.07
CA MET A 578 -11.78 25.73 2.52
C MET A 578 -11.95 25.74 4.05
N ARG A 579 -11.30 24.81 4.76
CA ARG A 579 -11.24 24.79 6.23
C ARG A 579 -10.04 25.53 6.84
N GLY A 580 -9.17 26.11 6.02
CA GLY A 580 -7.96 26.81 6.49
C GLY A 580 -6.79 25.89 6.84
N HIS A 581 -6.81 24.62 6.44
CA HIS A 581 -5.74 23.66 6.71
C HIS A 581 -4.69 23.66 5.57
N GLY A 582 -3.98 24.78 5.38
CA GLY A 582 -3.09 24.99 4.22
C GLY A 582 -2.01 23.92 4.04
N GLY A 583 -1.38 23.46 5.13
CA GLY A 583 -0.38 22.40 5.07
C GLY A 583 -0.95 21.05 4.60
N GLN A 584 -2.15 20.69 5.07
CA GLN A 584 -2.84 19.48 4.62
C GLN A 584 -3.26 19.58 3.15
N ALA A 585 -3.76 20.74 2.73
CA ALA A 585 -4.11 21.01 1.35
C ALA A 585 -2.92 20.84 0.41
N LEU A 586 -1.75 21.39 0.76
CA LEU A 586 -0.54 21.25 -0.06
C LEU A 586 -0.07 19.79 -0.16
N ARG A 587 -0.14 19.03 0.94
CA ARG A 587 0.15 17.58 0.92
C ARG A 587 -0.77 16.84 -0.05
N MET A 588 -2.08 17.02 0.09
CA MET A 588 -3.07 16.34 -0.76
C MET A 588 -2.92 16.75 -2.23
N ALA A 589 -2.66 18.02 -2.53
CA ALA A 589 -2.45 18.46 -3.90
C ALA A 589 -1.19 17.86 -4.56
N ARG A 590 -0.17 17.53 -3.77
CA ARG A 590 1.03 16.83 -4.27
C ARG A 590 0.79 15.36 -4.54
N GLU A 591 -0.02 14.68 -3.72
CA GLU A 591 -0.48 13.31 -4.04
C GLU A 591 -1.23 13.27 -5.36
N ALA A 592 -2.00 14.33 -5.64
CA ALA A 592 -2.74 14.44 -6.88
C ALA A 592 -1.80 14.61 -8.09
N SER A 593 -0.83 15.52 -8.00
CA SER A 593 -0.01 15.93 -9.14
C SER A 593 0.98 14.85 -9.61
N ALA A 594 1.07 14.65 -10.93
CA ALA A 594 2.15 13.87 -11.54
C ALA A 594 3.53 14.40 -11.12
N LYS A 595 4.49 13.48 -10.91
CA LYS A 595 5.87 13.78 -10.49
C LYS A 595 6.57 14.70 -11.51
N THR A 596 7.60 15.40 -11.05
CA THR A 596 8.40 16.30 -11.87
C THR A 596 9.11 15.53 -13.00
N GLY A 597 8.93 16.00 -14.25
CA GLY A 597 9.62 15.48 -15.45
C GLY A 597 8.73 14.90 -16.55
N GLU A 598 7.48 14.52 -16.23
CA GLU A 598 6.52 14.01 -17.21
C GLU A 598 5.78 15.15 -17.93
N LYS A 599 5.49 14.99 -19.23
CA LYS A 599 4.61 15.91 -19.96
C LYS A 599 3.21 15.82 -19.33
N PRO A 600 2.63 16.93 -18.86
CA PRO A 600 1.30 16.88 -18.26
C PRO A 600 0.26 16.59 -19.37
N LEU A 601 -0.69 15.70 -19.08
CA LEU A 601 -1.84 15.43 -19.93
C LEU A 601 -3.04 16.28 -19.47
N THR A 602 -4.09 16.39 -20.29
CA THR A 602 -5.28 17.20 -19.95
C THR A 602 -5.84 16.87 -18.56
N PHE A 603 -5.86 15.59 -18.18
CA PHE A 603 -6.37 15.14 -16.88
C PHE A 603 -5.58 15.66 -15.67
N ASP A 604 -4.32 16.06 -15.85
CA ASP A 604 -3.50 16.61 -14.76
C ASP A 604 -3.90 18.03 -14.38
N THR A 605 -4.64 18.73 -15.24
CA THR A 605 -4.98 20.16 -15.07
C THR A 605 -5.64 20.45 -13.73
N ILE A 606 -6.58 19.61 -13.30
CA ILE A 606 -7.30 19.77 -12.02
C ILE A 606 -6.31 19.69 -10.85
N ALA A 607 -5.42 18.71 -10.88
CA ALA A 607 -4.46 18.47 -9.82
C ALA A 607 -3.34 19.52 -9.78
N LEU A 608 -2.82 19.91 -10.94
CA LEU A 608 -1.83 20.97 -11.07
C LEU A 608 -2.40 22.32 -10.64
N SER A 609 -3.67 22.61 -10.97
CA SER A 609 -4.37 23.82 -10.50
C SER A 609 -4.59 23.77 -8.98
N SER A 610 -4.93 22.61 -8.44
CA SER A 610 -5.05 22.39 -7.00
C SER A 610 -3.70 22.60 -6.28
N LEU A 611 -2.60 22.12 -6.88
CA LEU A 611 -1.25 22.30 -6.38
C LEU A 611 -0.83 23.77 -6.43
N ALA A 612 -1.05 24.45 -7.55
CA ALA A 612 -0.76 25.87 -7.70
C ALA A 612 -1.48 26.70 -6.63
N THR A 613 -2.78 26.45 -6.44
CA THR A 613 -3.60 27.17 -5.45
C THR A 613 -3.15 26.88 -4.02
N SER A 614 -2.92 25.60 -3.68
CA SER A 614 -2.47 25.23 -2.33
C SER A 614 -1.07 25.75 -2.02
N ALA A 615 -0.16 25.76 -3.01
CA ALA A 615 1.19 26.30 -2.88
C ALA A 615 1.16 27.82 -2.68
N ALA A 616 0.35 28.54 -3.46
CA ALA A 616 0.19 30.00 -3.32
C ALA A 616 -0.35 30.38 -1.93
N LEU A 617 -1.39 29.68 -1.44
CA LEU A 617 -1.92 29.89 -0.09
C LEU A 617 -0.92 29.54 1.02
N GLY A 618 0.01 28.61 0.75
CA GLY A 618 1.08 28.23 1.66
C GLY A 618 2.32 29.13 1.61
N GLY A 619 2.38 30.12 0.70
CA GLY A 619 3.54 30.98 0.51
C GLY A 619 4.70 30.36 -0.29
N TYR A 620 4.44 29.28 -1.05
CA TYR A 620 5.43 28.60 -1.89
C TYR A 620 5.34 29.10 -3.34
N ASP A 621 5.76 30.35 -3.58
CA ASP A 621 5.55 31.05 -4.86
C ASP A 621 6.16 30.35 -6.08
N ASP A 622 7.36 29.78 -5.95
CA ASP A 622 8.03 29.10 -7.07
C ASP A 622 7.30 27.82 -7.46
N LEU A 623 6.88 27.02 -6.48
CA LEU A 623 6.06 25.83 -6.72
C LEU A 623 4.70 26.19 -7.32
N ALA A 624 4.08 27.28 -6.86
CA ALA A 624 2.82 27.77 -7.39
C ALA A 624 2.94 28.16 -8.87
N ARG A 625 3.99 28.93 -9.23
CA ARG A 625 4.28 29.31 -10.61
C ARG A 625 4.60 28.11 -11.49
N GLU A 626 5.40 27.16 -11.00
CA GLU A 626 5.73 25.94 -11.74
C GLU A 626 4.48 25.09 -12.00
N ALA A 627 3.66 24.85 -10.97
CA ALA A 627 2.44 24.07 -11.10
C ALA A 627 1.43 24.74 -12.05
N LEU A 628 1.29 26.06 -11.97
CA LEU A 628 0.43 26.82 -12.89
C LEU A 628 0.95 26.73 -14.34
N ALA A 629 2.24 26.95 -14.58
CA ALA A 629 2.82 26.84 -15.92
C ALA A 629 2.68 25.42 -16.51
N ARG A 630 2.72 24.38 -15.66
CA ARG A 630 2.44 22.99 -16.07
C ARG A 630 0.95 22.79 -16.37
N ALA A 631 0.05 23.34 -15.56
CA ALA A 631 -1.40 23.29 -15.82
C ALA A 631 -1.75 24.00 -17.14
N GLU A 632 -1.15 25.16 -17.38
CA GLU A 632 -1.28 25.90 -18.64
C GLU A 632 -0.79 25.05 -19.82
N LYS A 633 0.35 24.36 -19.72
CA LYS A 633 0.81 23.45 -20.79
C LYS A 633 -0.13 22.27 -21.03
N ALA A 634 -0.74 21.73 -19.99
CA ALA A 634 -1.77 20.70 -20.10
C ALA A 634 -3.04 21.22 -20.82
N CYS A 635 -3.35 22.50 -20.62
CA CYS A 635 -4.50 23.20 -21.20
C CYS A 635 -4.23 23.77 -22.61
N LEU A 636 -2.98 24.17 -22.90
CA LEU A 636 -2.52 24.78 -24.17
C LEU A 636 -2.49 23.79 -25.34
N LEU A 637 -2.80 22.52 -25.09
CA LEU A 637 -3.24 21.58 -26.11
C LEU A 637 -4.55 22.02 -26.81
N TYR A 638 -5.27 23.01 -26.30
CA TYR A 638 -6.58 23.44 -26.82
C TYR A 638 -6.62 24.84 -27.46
N THR A 639 -5.51 25.57 -27.55
CA THR A 639 -5.51 26.88 -28.22
C THR A 639 -5.23 26.76 -29.70
N SER A 640 -6.24 26.34 -30.49
CA SER A 640 -6.42 26.92 -31.81
C SER A 640 -6.97 28.35 -31.64
N ASP A 641 -6.72 29.24 -32.60
CA ASP A 641 -6.92 30.70 -32.55
C ASP A 641 -8.34 31.21 -32.18
N VAL A 642 -9.29 30.33 -31.86
CA VAL A 642 -10.68 30.67 -31.53
C VAL A 642 -10.82 31.30 -30.13
N TYR A 643 -10.00 30.88 -29.14
CA TYR A 643 -10.14 31.36 -27.75
C TYR A 643 -9.50 32.72 -27.44
N LYS A 644 -8.69 33.31 -28.34
CA LYS A 644 -8.16 34.68 -28.15
C LYS A 644 -9.20 35.79 -28.37
N ARG A 645 -10.43 35.46 -28.78
CA ARG A 645 -11.49 36.43 -29.11
C ARG A 645 -12.68 36.46 -28.15
N GLN A 646 -12.70 35.61 -27.12
CA GLN A 646 -13.63 35.71 -25.99
C GLN A 646 -12.84 36.09 -24.74
#